data_AF-A0A955CQ25-F1
#
_entry.id   AF-A0A955CQ25-F1
#
_cell.length_a   1.000
_cell.length_b   1.000
_cell.length_c   1.000
_cell.angle_alpha   90.00
_cell.angle_beta   90.00
_cell.angle_gamma   90.00
#
_symmetry.space_group_name_H-M   'P 1'
#
loop_
_entity.id
_entity.type
_entity.pdbx_description
1 polymer ?
#
loop_
_entity_poly.entity_id
_entity_poly.type
_entity_poly.pdbx_seq_one_letter_code
_entity_poly.pdbx_strand_id
1 'polypeptide(L)'
;MLKQDLVSRISRRLSFGQTGSKAEKLRDRAGRAPASPMGAFEALEPRILLSGDHPGFDDVFGPSNTPPTVITIDMNGDGAGFGTIGDVANDDGDFFQFTATQDGFVSILGQTFADGLDTALELYSTDGTKLSGDTEGLDNGTTARGLAPDGWLGFVAEMGETYYIRVIGESATTGAYALRVHTANQTLTINSSTGIARTGSDTNDEQEIASLQSDIIYSFTTPDLEKFDSIGSILAGNIVFGDDGDGYIGGGGNYKDPLDTRVELYDAEGNLIGADSESGHLSDGFLVTRFERNTTYYVRVRSDAVVDTVEFDSDINANDNVAAGFFELRVQAAGTDFPLDDVTKIGVRLRDVLDPSNTIGAELLRDQHSAQIFTFEALGTGSTIINFMSYFQPAPGAIVRGWDPKIALYEYGSLTPIATNDSAVSFDTFDRAEIVADLQGGTKYFLLADGFDGLLQGVTATPRDYAAAEMNYLLVIESNATIDRSDPDQQIDDHIDIEFDDMDNTLVVNQQLIRDLATPLIWGDPFVPVGWSTPGTDDVDTNGDMIGDFYGQDPNAPFPSVFDFENPVTDHSLVVMARAIGRLDTAGDTDVFMFVPQVDHLGRFEGSTQVDAMGDDIVPPLWNVNGRPASRISILVQFEQEWTGLGPVAIQIFDSNFNLVNEEFMTPQQSHNTSLNNPAGVDSPSLLGPNPTSTNKQEFGVTLDNEYWGGEAYYLVVSSAGTRTRYNVIVQGDAQDDTFGTNTDAPSEGNFGGAVNTTLTFDNFSGIASTIGNTSFVPEVREFDVESGIDPAEDFPNFFDTIRQNGQLGRITDINDTDMYRFVATKTGTAEIIISTTQITDAFQEQFINPLLGPISTRNISKTYNSPLDAAIRIYDSNGNQIAYVNDYLGYTAEGTTINFGDGANPNVGDVQVFRKDPRFVLNVQQGQEYFVVVESSQRYSSNASAANPASRGAADPNRVDWRVATGSYQLIINATPQNNVDDHSNAAGAFRETVIAIDSNPSSSANGTGGISGNINAQGDIDFFSFMAPIDGLMTLTIDPVVTLSLAITIRDSNNNIVFLPNNSAISGEPLTVSFAVDQAERYSLRVAGLTGSGNYTIDISGVPVADDLADEGRF
;
A
#
# COMPACT_ATOMS: atom_id res chain seq x y z
N MET A 1 -25.94 -24.70 -24.35
CA MET A 1 -26.59 -24.89 -25.67
C MET A 1 -25.47 -24.92 -26.70
N LEU A 2 -24.92 -26.10 -27.02
CA LEU A 2 -25.16 -26.88 -28.26
C LEU A 2 -24.81 -26.09 -29.53
N LYS A 3 -24.04 -26.54 -30.52
CA LYS A 3 -23.15 -27.70 -30.77
C LYS A 3 -22.84 -27.61 -32.29
N GLN A 4 -21.62 -28.03 -32.68
CA GLN A 4 -21.30 -28.84 -33.87
C GLN A 4 -21.56 -28.37 -35.32
N ASP A 5 -20.55 -28.72 -36.14
CA ASP A 5 -20.62 -29.36 -37.46
C ASP A 5 -21.05 -28.53 -38.69
N LEU A 6 -20.71 -28.86 -39.94
CA LEU A 6 -19.72 -29.71 -40.62
C LEU A 6 -20.19 -29.67 -42.09
N VAL A 7 -19.26 -29.45 -43.02
CA VAL A 7 -19.22 -30.06 -44.37
C VAL A 7 -20.44 -29.90 -45.33
N SER A 8 -20.14 -29.17 -46.43
CA SER A 8 -20.42 -29.51 -47.84
C SER A 8 -21.67 -29.01 -48.58
N ARG A 9 -21.36 -28.52 -49.80
CA ARG A 9 -21.95 -28.88 -51.11
C ARG A 9 -23.18 -28.11 -51.63
N ILE A 10 -22.99 -27.59 -52.86
CA ILE A 10 -23.88 -27.60 -54.06
C ILE A 10 -24.22 -26.21 -54.66
N SER A 11 -23.45 -25.89 -55.70
CA SER A 11 -23.85 -25.64 -57.10
C SER A 11 -25.01 -24.67 -57.44
N ARG A 12 -24.71 -23.64 -58.27
CA ARG A 12 -25.26 -23.37 -59.64
C ARG A 12 -24.75 -22.00 -60.13
N ARG A 13 -23.95 -21.93 -61.21
CA ARG A 13 -24.29 -21.90 -62.67
C ARG A 13 -24.78 -20.53 -63.18
N LEU A 14 -23.99 -19.95 -64.10
CA LEU A 14 -24.35 -19.24 -65.36
C LEU A 14 -23.01 -18.93 -66.11
N SER A 15 -22.47 -19.79 -66.98
CA SER A 15 -22.47 -19.75 -68.48
C SER A 15 -22.80 -18.39 -69.13
N PHE A 16 -22.07 -17.85 -70.13
CA PHE A 16 -21.77 -18.42 -71.46
C PHE A 16 -20.72 -17.59 -72.26
N GLY A 17 -19.98 -18.25 -73.17
CA GLY A 17 -19.35 -17.66 -74.38
C GLY A 17 -17.95 -18.23 -74.71
N GLN A 18 -17.76 -19.41 -75.32
CA GLN A 18 -17.63 -19.70 -76.79
C GLN A 18 -16.71 -18.71 -77.55
N THR A 19 -15.62 -19.09 -78.25
CA THR A 19 -15.41 -20.16 -79.26
C THR A 19 -13.91 -20.42 -79.54
N GLY A 20 -13.51 -21.64 -79.96
CA GLY A 20 -12.24 -21.84 -80.68
C GLY A 20 -11.66 -23.27 -80.69
N SER A 21 -12.06 -24.09 -81.66
CA SER A 21 -11.75 -25.52 -81.81
C SER A 21 -10.50 -25.85 -82.65
N LYS A 22 -9.82 -26.97 -82.34
CA LYS A 22 -9.42 -28.11 -83.23
C LYS A 22 -7.98 -28.57 -83.03
N ALA A 23 -7.80 -29.79 -82.51
CA ALA A 23 -6.67 -30.66 -82.88
C ALA A 23 -6.92 -32.12 -82.47
N GLU A 24 -7.80 -32.83 -83.17
CA GLU A 24 -7.70 -34.29 -83.25
C GLU A 24 -8.37 -34.80 -84.53
N LYS A 25 -7.56 -35.08 -85.55
CA LYS A 25 -7.78 -36.01 -86.68
C LYS A 25 -6.71 -35.77 -87.73
N LEU A 26 -5.71 -36.65 -87.79
CA LEU A 26 -5.15 -37.24 -89.02
C LEU A 26 -4.07 -38.26 -88.67
N ARG A 27 -4.55 -39.46 -88.35
CA ARG A 27 -3.82 -40.72 -88.42
C ARG A 27 -4.01 -41.25 -89.85
N ASP A 28 -2.95 -41.85 -90.40
CA ASP A 28 -2.86 -42.71 -91.60
C ASP A 28 -2.25 -42.16 -92.92
N ARG A 29 -1.00 -42.63 -93.13
CA ARG A 29 -0.42 -43.31 -94.33
C ARG A 29 0.44 -42.52 -95.33
N ALA A 30 1.75 -42.78 -95.26
CA ALA A 30 2.60 -43.47 -96.28
C ALA A 30 4.07 -43.28 -95.86
N GLY A 31 5.00 -44.24 -95.78
CA GLY A 31 5.06 -45.64 -96.18
C GLY A 31 6.39 -45.92 -96.91
N ARG A 32 7.29 -46.74 -96.31
CA ARG A 32 8.34 -47.61 -96.92
C ARG A 32 9.47 -46.91 -97.73
N ALA A 33 10.76 -47.31 -97.74
CA ALA A 33 11.66 -48.34 -97.17
C ALA A 33 13.11 -47.93 -97.65
N PRO A 34 14.20 -48.73 -97.65
CA PRO A 34 14.58 -49.97 -96.95
C PRO A 34 16.02 -50.02 -96.34
N ALA A 35 16.19 -50.91 -95.36
CA ALA A 35 17.31 -51.85 -95.04
C ALA A 35 18.83 -51.50 -95.07
N SER A 36 19.44 -51.78 -93.90
CA SER A 36 20.72 -52.49 -93.62
C SER A 36 22.08 -51.78 -93.81
N PRO A 37 23.19 -52.25 -93.16
CA PRO A 37 23.34 -53.09 -91.95
C PRO A 37 24.45 -52.63 -90.96
N MET A 38 24.48 -53.26 -89.77
CA MET A 38 25.66 -53.51 -88.90
C MET A 38 26.68 -52.38 -88.59
N GLY A 39 26.83 -52.07 -87.30
CA GLY A 39 28.09 -51.54 -86.77
C GLY A 39 27.90 -50.73 -85.49
N ALA A 40 28.37 -51.29 -84.37
CA ALA A 40 28.75 -50.64 -83.12
C ALA A 40 28.54 -49.11 -83.04
N PHE A 41 27.55 -48.68 -82.26
CA PHE A 41 27.60 -47.42 -81.54
C PHE A 41 27.45 -47.77 -80.06
N GLU A 42 28.40 -47.28 -79.26
CA GLU A 42 28.44 -47.36 -77.81
C GLU A 42 27.06 -47.07 -77.21
N ALA A 43 26.67 -47.89 -76.25
CA ALA A 43 25.71 -47.45 -75.24
C ALA A 43 26.38 -46.26 -74.55
N LEU A 44 26.01 -45.04 -74.97
CA LEU A 44 26.31 -43.81 -74.25
C LEU A 44 26.00 -44.09 -72.78
N GLU A 45 27.02 -44.00 -71.93
CA GLU A 45 26.89 -44.21 -70.51
C GLU A 45 25.75 -43.33 -69.97
N PRO A 46 24.93 -43.83 -69.03
CA PRO A 46 23.74 -43.12 -68.61
C PRO A 46 24.11 -41.76 -67.98
N ARG A 47 23.62 -40.69 -68.60
CA ARG A 47 23.06 -39.47 -67.97
C ARG A 47 23.90 -38.64 -66.97
N ILE A 48 25.17 -38.93 -66.73
CA ILE A 48 26.04 -38.11 -65.85
C ILE A 48 26.26 -36.68 -66.37
N LEU A 49 26.01 -36.41 -67.66
CA LEU A 49 26.15 -35.06 -68.23
C LEU A 49 24.92 -34.15 -68.06
N LEU A 50 23.90 -34.58 -67.31
CA LEU A 50 22.68 -33.80 -67.04
C LEU A 50 22.32 -33.66 -65.55
N SER A 51 23.03 -34.34 -64.64
CA SER A 51 23.00 -33.98 -63.22
C SER A 51 23.74 -32.66 -63.03
N GLY A 52 23.37 -31.86 -62.02
CA GLY A 52 24.07 -30.62 -61.65
C GLY A 52 25.55 -30.84 -61.29
N ASP A 53 26.19 -29.84 -60.68
CA ASP A 53 27.56 -29.99 -60.18
C ASP A 53 27.66 -30.91 -58.96
N HIS A 54 26.53 -31.24 -58.32
CA HIS A 54 26.43 -32.27 -57.27
C HIS A 54 25.34 -33.32 -57.57
N PRO A 55 25.32 -34.48 -56.86
CA PRO A 55 24.26 -35.47 -56.97
C PRO A 55 22.90 -34.94 -56.49
N GLY A 56 21.83 -35.29 -57.20
CA GLY A 56 20.45 -34.97 -56.85
C GLY A 56 19.81 -35.91 -55.82
N PHE A 57 18.53 -35.69 -55.48
CA PHE A 57 17.80 -36.50 -54.49
C PHE A 57 17.70 -37.97 -54.92
N ASP A 58 17.24 -38.18 -56.15
CA ASP A 58 17.07 -39.51 -56.72
C ASP A 58 18.42 -40.23 -56.93
N ASP A 59 19.52 -39.48 -56.99
CA ASP A 59 20.85 -40.06 -57.09
C ASP A 59 21.34 -40.61 -55.76
N VAL A 60 21.09 -39.90 -54.65
CA VAL A 60 21.55 -40.27 -53.31
C VAL A 60 20.67 -41.37 -52.70
N PHE A 61 19.35 -41.18 -52.70
CA PHE A 61 18.41 -42.10 -52.04
C PHE A 61 17.67 -43.04 -53.00
N GLY A 62 17.83 -42.85 -54.31
CA GLY A 62 17.28 -43.73 -55.31
C GLY A 62 18.16 -44.96 -55.59
N PRO A 63 17.85 -45.72 -56.66
CA PRO A 63 18.52 -46.99 -56.94
C PRO A 63 19.98 -46.84 -57.40
N SER A 64 20.41 -45.64 -57.78
CA SER A 64 21.81 -45.33 -58.15
C SER A 64 22.73 -45.29 -56.93
N ASN A 65 22.23 -44.80 -55.78
CA ASN A 65 22.96 -44.69 -54.51
C ASN A 65 24.35 -44.05 -54.69
N THR A 66 24.38 -42.95 -55.44
CA THR A 66 25.56 -42.12 -55.68
C THR A 66 25.96 -41.44 -54.37
N PRO A 67 27.21 -41.57 -53.90
CA PRO A 67 27.64 -40.91 -52.68
C PRO A 67 27.51 -39.38 -52.80
N PRO A 68 26.88 -38.70 -51.84
CA PRO A 68 26.80 -37.23 -51.84
C PRO A 68 28.15 -36.60 -51.52
N THR A 69 28.24 -35.29 -51.75
CA THR A 69 29.47 -34.52 -51.51
C THR A 69 29.76 -34.44 -50.02
N VAL A 70 30.93 -34.90 -49.58
CA VAL A 70 31.29 -34.90 -48.14
C VAL A 70 31.79 -33.52 -47.73
N ILE A 71 31.14 -32.89 -46.76
CA ILE A 71 31.66 -31.74 -46.02
C ILE A 71 32.47 -32.29 -44.84
N THR A 72 33.74 -31.92 -44.77
CA THR A 72 34.61 -32.28 -43.66
C THR A 72 34.52 -31.20 -42.59
N ILE A 73 34.06 -31.58 -41.40
CA ILE A 73 34.06 -30.72 -40.22
C ILE A 73 35.48 -30.67 -39.65
N ASP A 74 36.01 -29.48 -39.47
CA ASP A 74 37.34 -29.26 -38.93
C ASP A 74 37.36 -29.36 -37.39
N MET A 75 38.51 -29.04 -36.78
CA MET A 75 38.67 -29.13 -35.33
C MET A 75 37.95 -28.03 -34.55
N ASN A 76 37.53 -26.95 -35.23
CA ASN A 76 36.75 -25.87 -34.66
C ASN A 76 35.24 -26.12 -34.84
N GLY A 77 34.85 -27.24 -35.46
CA GLY A 77 33.45 -27.54 -35.75
C GLY A 77 32.94 -26.92 -37.04
N ASP A 78 33.81 -26.33 -37.86
CA ASP A 78 33.44 -25.66 -39.10
C ASP A 78 33.60 -26.58 -40.32
N GLY A 79 32.64 -26.53 -41.23
CA GLY A 79 32.70 -27.19 -42.52
C GLY A 79 32.13 -26.30 -43.62
N ALA A 80 32.67 -26.40 -44.82
CA ALA A 80 32.16 -25.69 -45.98
C ALA A 80 32.13 -26.55 -47.25
N GLY A 81 31.09 -26.35 -48.05
CA GLY A 81 30.93 -26.85 -49.42
C GLY A 81 30.55 -25.69 -50.35
N PHE A 82 30.79 -25.86 -51.65
CA PHE A 82 30.41 -24.88 -52.67
C PHE A 82 29.69 -25.61 -53.80
N GLY A 83 28.66 -24.99 -54.35
CA GLY A 83 27.88 -25.53 -55.46
C GLY A 83 27.19 -24.43 -56.27
N THR A 84 26.50 -24.82 -57.34
CA THR A 84 25.76 -23.92 -58.24
C THR A 84 24.44 -24.55 -58.64
N ILE A 85 23.33 -23.99 -58.16
CA ILE A 85 21.99 -24.39 -58.63
C ILE A 85 21.82 -23.90 -60.07
N GLY A 86 21.75 -24.83 -61.02
CA GLY A 86 21.75 -24.54 -62.45
C GLY A 86 20.35 -24.41 -63.07
N ASP A 87 20.26 -23.70 -64.21
CA ASP A 87 19.05 -23.66 -65.07
C ASP A 87 18.89 -24.95 -65.92
N VAL A 88 19.44 -26.08 -65.46
CA VAL A 88 19.29 -27.35 -66.16
C VAL A 88 17.91 -27.90 -65.82
N ALA A 89 17.09 -28.16 -66.84
CA ALA A 89 15.82 -28.83 -66.64
C ALA A 89 16.05 -30.17 -65.91
N ASN A 90 15.53 -30.28 -64.68
CA ASN A 90 15.72 -31.37 -63.70
C ASN A 90 16.92 -31.26 -62.74
N ASP A 91 17.49 -30.08 -62.51
CA ASP A 91 18.27 -29.86 -61.30
C ASP A 91 17.30 -29.89 -60.09
N ASP A 92 17.31 -31.00 -59.36
CA ASP A 92 16.52 -31.20 -58.16
C ASP A 92 17.30 -30.83 -56.90
N GLY A 93 18.40 -30.07 -57.02
CA GLY A 93 19.20 -29.58 -55.91
C GLY A 93 20.40 -30.45 -55.58
N ASP A 94 21.31 -29.86 -54.83
CA ASP A 94 22.63 -30.42 -54.55
C ASP A 94 22.67 -31.12 -53.19
N PHE A 95 23.11 -32.38 -53.16
CA PHE A 95 23.27 -33.13 -51.92
C PHE A 95 24.70 -33.13 -51.36
N PHE A 96 24.76 -32.82 -50.07
CA PHE A 96 25.93 -32.89 -49.21
C PHE A 96 25.69 -33.88 -48.06
N GLN A 97 26.77 -34.36 -47.46
CA GLN A 97 26.72 -35.09 -46.19
C GLN A 97 27.82 -34.59 -45.26
N PHE A 98 27.56 -34.63 -43.96
CA PHE A 98 28.57 -34.42 -42.92
C PHE A 98 28.31 -35.37 -41.75
N THR A 99 29.34 -35.63 -40.95
CA THR A 99 29.21 -36.39 -39.71
C THR A 99 29.40 -35.44 -38.54
N ALA A 100 28.43 -35.39 -37.62
CA ALA A 100 28.53 -34.54 -36.44
C ALA A 100 29.69 -35.01 -35.56
N THR A 101 30.58 -34.09 -35.17
CA THR A 101 31.78 -34.39 -34.38
C THR A 101 31.54 -34.38 -32.88
N GLN A 102 30.38 -33.85 -32.46
CA GLN A 102 29.93 -33.72 -31.07
C GLN A 102 28.40 -33.70 -30.99
N ASP A 103 27.86 -33.95 -29.80
CA ASP A 103 26.44 -33.77 -29.50
C ASP A 103 26.11 -32.27 -29.40
N GLY A 104 24.92 -31.88 -29.85
CA GLY A 104 24.34 -30.56 -29.62
C GLY A 104 23.86 -29.86 -30.89
N PHE A 105 23.61 -28.57 -30.78
CA PHE A 105 23.05 -27.80 -31.88
C PHE A 105 24.03 -27.64 -33.04
N VAL A 106 23.53 -27.74 -34.26
CA VAL A 106 24.26 -27.57 -35.53
C VAL A 106 23.55 -26.49 -36.33
N SER A 107 24.31 -25.50 -36.78
CA SER A 107 23.85 -24.45 -37.69
C SER A 107 24.29 -24.74 -39.12
N ILE A 108 23.38 -24.61 -40.07
CA ILE A 108 23.64 -24.80 -41.50
C ILE A 108 23.17 -23.55 -42.23
N LEU A 109 24.07 -22.94 -43.01
CA LEU A 109 23.78 -21.74 -43.81
C LEU A 109 24.09 -22.01 -45.28
N GLY A 110 23.09 -21.82 -46.15
CA GLY A 110 23.25 -21.79 -47.60
C GLY A 110 23.47 -20.36 -48.10
N GLN A 111 24.67 -19.82 -47.96
CA GLN A 111 24.97 -18.42 -48.30
C GLN A 111 25.07 -18.20 -49.81
N THR A 112 24.28 -17.27 -50.34
CA THR A 112 24.26 -16.89 -51.76
C THR A 112 25.34 -15.86 -52.11
N PHE A 113 25.84 -15.88 -53.35
CA PHE A 113 26.86 -14.94 -53.83
C PHE A 113 26.30 -13.76 -54.68
N ALA A 114 25.22 -13.12 -54.22
CA ALA A 114 24.58 -11.96 -54.87
C ALA A 114 24.05 -12.17 -56.32
N ASP A 115 23.89 -13.42 -56.75
CA ASP A 115 23.51 -13.80 -58.13
C ASP A 115 21.99 -13.93 -58.37
N GLY A 116 21.15 -13.48 -57.43
CA GLY A 116 19.68 -13.61 -57.51
C GLY A 116 19.15 -15.01 -57.18
N LEU A 117 20.01 -15.87 -56.61
CA LEU A 117 19.64 -17.11 -55.95
C LEU A 117 18.96 -16.80 -54.62
N ASP A 118 17.94 -17.59 -54.30
CA ASP A 118 17.23 -17.63 -53.02
C ASP A 118 17.35 -19.09 -52.55
N THR A 119 18.27 -19.38 -51.63
CA THR A 119 18.59 -20.75 -51.25
C THR A 119 17.58 -21.27 -50.25
N ALA A 120 17.21 -22.54 -50.37
CA ALA A 120 16.54 -23.27 -49.30
C ALA A 120 17.28 -24.56 -48.96
N LEU A 121 17.18 -24.97 -47.69
CA LEU A 121 17.85 -26.13 -47.11
C LEU A 121 16.83 -27.18 -46.69
N GLU A 122 17.12 -28.44 -46.99
CA GLU A 122 16.40 -29.57 -46.41
C GLU A 122 17.40 -30.52 -45.73
N LEU A 123 17.03 -31.04 -44.55
CA LEU A 123 17.85 -31.98 -43.80
C LEU A 123 17.24 -33.36 -43.81
N TYR A 124 18.09 -34.37 -43.96
CA TYR A 124 17.71 -35.78 -44.02
C TYR A 124 18.59 -36.64 -43.12
N SER A 125 17.99 -37.69 -42.56
CA SER A 125 18.70 -38.78 -41.88
C SER A 125 19.35 -39.75 -42.88
N THR A 126 20.15 -40.68 -42.36
CA THR A 126 20.85 -41.72 -43.15
C THR A 126 19.94 -42.64 -43.95
N ASP A 127 18.66 -42.77 -43.59
CA ASP A 127 17.66 -43.57 -44.30
C ASP A 127 16.83 -42.77 -45.33
N GLY A 128 17.13 -41.48 -45.50
CA GLY A 128 16.43 -40.58 -46.41
C GLY A 128 15.14 -39.99 -45.85
N THR A 129 14.87 -40.14 -44.54
CA THR A 129 13.76 -39.45 -43.89
C THR A 129 14.09 -37.96 -43.76
N LYS A 130 13.21 -37.08 -44.26
CA LYS A 130 13.34 -35.63 -44.07
C LYS A 130 13.16 -35.31 -42.58
N LEU A 131 14.14 -34.63 -41.99
CA LEU A 131 14.17 -34.20 -40.60
C LEU A 131 13.68 -32.76 -40.43
N SER A 132 13.96 -31.89 -41.40
CA SER A 132 13.47 -30.51 -41.36
C SER A 132 11.98 -30.42 -41.73
N GLY A 133 11.29 -29.43 -41.17
CA GLY A 133 9.93 -29.06 -41.54
C GLY A 133 9.81 -28.54 -42.98
N ASP A 134 8.58 -28.38 -43.46
CA ASP A 134 8.31 -27.84 -44.82
C ASP A 134 8.62 -26.33 -44.94
N THR A 135 8.73 -25.62 -43.82
CA THR A 135 9.03 -24.19 -43.75
C THR A 135 10.37 -23.87 -43.12
N GLU A 136 11.07 -24.89 -42.61
CA GLU A 136 12.41 -24.73 -42.05
C GLU A 136 13.43 -24.76 -43.18
N GLY A 137 14.46 -23.92 -43.11
CA GLY A 137 15.48 -23.87 -44.15
C GLY A 137 15.15 -22.99 -45.35
N LEU A 138 13.96 -22.39 -45.45
CA LEU A 138 13.55 -21.62 -46.64
C LEU A 138 14.23 -20.26 -46.76
N ASP A 139 14.50 -19.60 -45.64
CA ASP A 139 15.18 -18.31 -45.57
C ASP A 139 15.96 -18.22 -44.24
N ASN A 140 16.67 -17.11 -44.00
CA ASN A 140 17.37 -16.82 -42.75
C ASN A 140 16.58 -15.80 -41.91
N GLY A 141 15.26 -15.83 -42.04
CA GLY A 141 14.31 -14.97 -41.37
C GLY A 141 14.25 -13.54 -41.92
N THR A 142 13.37 -12.75 -41.30
CA THR A 142 13.37 -11.29 -41.46
C THR A 142 14.31 -10.68 -40.41
N THR A 143 15.31 -9.94 -40.86
CA THR A 143 16.19 -9.12 -40.02
C THR A 143 15.66 -7.69 -39.94
N ALA A 144 16.14 -6.89 -38.98
CA ALA A 144 15.85 -5.45 -38.89
C ALA A 144 16.22 -4.71 -40.20
N ARG A 145 17.12 -5.29 -40.99
CA ARG A 145 17.62 -4.75 -42.27
C ARG A 145 17.00 -5.40 -43.52
N GLY A 146 16.06 -6.34 -43.38
CA GLY A 146 15.27 -6.90 -44.48
C GLY A 146 15.18 -8.43 -44.49
N LEU A 147 14.64 -9.00 -45.57
CA LEU A 147 14.59 -10.45 -45.77
C LEU A 147 15.95 -10.96 -46.25
N ALA A 148 16.51 -11.96 -45.56
CA ALA A 148 17.71 -12.67 -45.98
C ALA A 148 17.32 -13.85 -46.89
N PRO A 149 17.61 -13.82 -48.21
CA PRO A 149 17.27 -14.90 -49.15
C PRO A 149 18.16 -16.15 -49.00
N ASP A 150 18.94 -16.21 -47.93
CA ASP A 150 19.87 -17.31 -47.69
C ASP A 150 19.15 -18.35 -46.81
N GLY A 151 19.01 -19.58 -47.29
CA GLY A 151 18.40 -20.64 -46.50
C GLY A 151 19.23 -20.95 -45.26
N TRP A 152 18.57 -20.98 -44.09
CA TRP A 152 19.21 -21.34 -42.83
C TRP A 152 18.44 -22.43 -42.09
N LEU A 153 19.18 -23.38 -41.52
CA LEU A 153 18.62 -24.49 -40.76
C LEU A 153 19.44 -24.76 -39.50
N GLY A 154 18.75 -24.91 -38.36
CA GLY A 154 19.34 -25.34 -37.10
C GLY A 154 18.65 -26.57 -36.54
N PHE A 155 19.41 -27.49 -35.94
CA PHE A 155 18.87 -28.70 -35.29
C PHE A 155 19.86 -29.29 -34.28
N VAL A 156 19.39 -30.16 -33.38
CA VAL A 156 20.27 -30.89 -32.44
C VAL A 156 20.74 -32.21 -33.06
N ALA A 157 22.05 -32.36 -33.22
CA ALA A 157 22.70 -33.54 -33.77
C ALA A 157 23.29 -34.45 -32.67
N GLU A 158 23.34 -35.75 -32.96
CA GLU A 158 24.03 -36.75 -32.15
C GLU A 158 25.46 -36.99 -32.68
N MET A 159 26.44 -37.08 -31.79
CA MET A 159 27.84 -37.30 -32.10
C MET A 159 28.02 -38.59 -32.90
N GLY A 160 28.69 -38.48 -34.05
CA GLY A 160 29.01 -39.61 -34.92
C GLY A 160 27.89 -39.99 -35.88
N GLU A 161 26.69 -39.40 -35.76
CA GLU A 161 25.64 -39.55 -36.75
C GLU A 161 25.95 -38.74 -38.02
N THR A 162 25.51 -39.28 -39.17
CA THR A 162 25.73 -38.67 -40.47
C THR A 162 24.42 -38.09 -40.99
N TYR A 163 24.47 -36.82 -41.34
CA TYR A 163 23.32 -36.08 -41.84
C TYR A 163 23.53 -35.67 -43.28
N TYR A 164 22.42 -35.55 -44.01
CA TYR A 164 22.40 -35.22 -45.43
C TYR A 164 21.69 -33.89 -45.60
N ILE A 165 22.30 -32.98 -46.35
CA ILE A 165 21.78 -31.64 -46.61
C ILE A 165 21.50 -31.54 -48.09
N ARG A 166 20.30 -31.09 -48.43
CA ARG A 166 19.95 -30.70 -49.79
C ARG A 166 19.88 -29.19 -49.88
N VAL A 167 20.56 -28.61 -50.86
CA VAL A 167 20.44 -27.20 -51.20
C VAL A 167 19.61 -27.06 -52.48
N ILE A 168 18.58 -26.24 -52.45
CA ILE A 168 17.71 -25.95 -53.59
C ILE A 168 17.58 -24.44 -53.80
N GLY A 169 17.20 -24.03 -55.01
CA GLY A 169 16.77 -22.66 -55.29
C GLY A 169 15.26 -22.50 -55.11
N GLU A 170 14.84 -21.69 -54.16
CA GLU A 170 13.44 -21.25 -53.97
C GLU A 170 12.90 -20.67 -55.27
N SER A 171 11.63 -20.96 -55.59
CA SER A 171 10.95 -20.44 -56.79
C SER A 171 11.73 -20.63 -58.11
N ALA A 172 12.57 -21.68 -58.19
CA ALA A 172 13.48 -21.95 -59.32
C ALA A 172 14.49 -20.82 -59.59
N THR A 173 14.93 -20.13 -58.54
CA THR A 173 16.10 -19.26 -58.60
C THR A 173 17.37 -20.10 -58.81
N THR A 174 18.40 -19.49 -59.41
CA THR A 174 19.63 -20.16 -59.82
C THR A 174 20.82 -19.28 -59.48
N GLY A 175 21.95 -19.85 -59.12
CA GLY A 175 23.17 -19.10 -58.81
C GLY A 175 24.17 -19.93 -58.02
N ALA A 176 25.32 -19.33 -57.72
CA ALA A 176 26.33 -19.95 -56.88
C ALA A 176 26.02 -19.72 -55.39
N TYR A 177 26.38 -20.69 -54.55
CA TYR A 177 26.27 -20.60 -53.10
C TYR A 177 27.44 -21.27 -52.38
N ALA A 178 27.62 -20.92 -51.11
CA ALA A 178 28.45 -21.63 -50.15
C ALA A 178 27.56 -22.25 -49.06
N LEU A 179 27.66 -23.56 -48.90
CA LEU A 179 27.04 -24.26 -47.78
C LEU A 179 28.03 -24.30 -46.62
N ARG A 180 27.68 -23.68 -45.50
CA ARG A 180 28.47 -23.68 -44.26
C ARG A 180 27.75 -24.53 -43.22
N VAL A 181 28.51 -25.33 -42.48
CA VAL A 181 28.03 -26.17 -41.37
C VAL A 181 28.87 -25.85 -40.15
N HIS A 182 28.23 -25.41 -39.07
CA HIS A 182 28.88 -25.15 -37.79
C HIS A 182 28.31 -26.11 -36.74
N THR A 183 29.16 -26.97 -36.17
CA THR A 183 28.77 -27.99 -35.19
C THR A 183 29.33 -27.72 -33.80
N ALA A 184 30.17 -26.69 -33.62
CA ALA A 184 30.75 -26.37 -32.33
C ALA A 184 29.74 -25.60 -31.46
N ASN A 185 29.73 -25.93 -30.16
CA ASN A 185 28.87 -25.34 -29.15
C ASN A 185 29.77 -24.90 -28.00
N GLN A 186 29.76 -23.62 -27.67
CA GLN A 186 30.46 -23.10 -26.52
C GLN A 186 29.59 -23.23 -25.27
N THR A 187 30.06 -23.96 -24.25
CA THR A 187 29.26 -24.15 -23.03
C THR A 187 29.41 -22.96 -22.09
N LEU A 188 28.31 -22.29 -21.80
CA LEU A 188 28.21 -21.27 -20.75
C LEU A 188 27.78 -21.92 -19.43
N THR A 189 28.44 -21.53 -18.34
CA THR A 189 28.09 -22.00 -17.00
C THR A 189 27.25 -20.95 -16.29
N ILE A 190 25.98 -21.28 -16.01
CA ILE A 190 25.09 -20.42 -15.23
C ILE A 190 25.52 -20.44 -13.76
N ASN A 191 25.84 -19.27 -13.22
CA ASN A 191 26.13 -19.13 -11.80
C ASN A 191 24.86 -19.45 -10.98
N SER A 192 24.90 -20.50 -10.17
CA SER A 192 23.74 -20.94 -9.41
C SER A 192 23.25 -19.94 -8.36
N SER A 193 24.08 -18.98 -7.95
CA SER A 193 23.74 -17.94 -6.97
C SER A 193 23.07 -16.74 -7.63
N THR A 194 23.60 -16.26 -8.74
CA THR A 194 23.10 -15.05 -9.41
C THR A 194 22.16 -15.33 -10.58
N GLY A 195 22.20 -16.54 -11.13
CA GLY A 195 21.45 -16.93 -12.32
C GLY A 195 22.05 -16.46 -13.64
N ILE A 196 23.29 -15.96 -13.63
CA ILE A 196 23.90 -15.31 -14.79
C ILE A 196 24.98 -16.19 -15.41
N ALA A 197 25.07 -16.18 -16.73
CA ALA A 197 26.27 -16.55 -17.48
C ALA A 197 26.63 -15.44 -18.46
N ARG A 198 27.92 -15.33 -18.81
CA ARG A 198 28.41 -14.41 -19.83
C ARG A 198 29.62 -15.00 -20.55
N THR A 199 29.88 -14.54 -21.76
CA THR A 199 31.19 -14.67 -22.42
C THR A 199 32.15 -13.60 -21.88
N GLY A 200 33.46 -13.69 -22.12
CA GLY A 200 34.33 -12.53 -21.86
C GLY A 200 34.67 -12.21 -20.39
N SER A 201 34.52 -13.13 -19.43
CA SER A 201 34.84 -12.80 -18.03
C SER A 201 36.33 -12.52 -17.75
N ASP A 202 37.19 -12.84 -18.72
CA ASP A 202 38.62 -12.55 -18.77
C ASP A 202 38.91 -11.65 -20.01
N THR A 203 39.91 -10.75 -19.92
CA THR A 203 40.17 -9.55 -20.77
C THR A 203 40.53 -9.85 -22.23
N ASN A 204 40.44 -11.12 -22.62
CA ASN A 204 40.76 -11.62 -23.95
C ASN A 204 39.71 -12.62 -24.47
N ASP A 205 38.54 -12.74 -23.82
CA ASP A 205 37.48 -13.69 -24.19
C ASP A 205 36.30 -13.03 -24.96
N GLU A 206 36.51 -11.83 -25.52
CA GLU A 206 35.58 -11.22 -26.48
C GLU A 206 35.33 -12.17 -27.65
N GLN A 207 34.08 -12.24 -28.12
CA GLN A 207 33.66 -13.16 -29.16
C GLN A 207 33.54 -12.40 -30.47
N GLU A 208 34.11 -12.91 -31.55
CA GLU A 208 34.17 -12.22 -32.84
C GLU A 208 33.26 -12.89 -33.87
N ILE A 209 32.31 -12.13 -34.42
CA ILE A 209 31.63 -12.50 -35.65
C ILE A 209 32.57 -12.13 -36.80
N ALA A 210 33.36 -13.11 -37.25
CA ALA A 210 34.45 -12.87 -38.20
C ALA A 210 34.00 -12.57 -39.63
N SER A 211 32.74 -12.84 -40.00
CA SER A 211 32.25 -12.60 -41.36
C SER A 211 30.74 -12.37 -41.42
N LEU A 212 30.29 -11.80 -42.54
CA LEU A 212 28.87 -11.66 -42.86
C LEU A 212 28.13 -12.99 -42.69
N GLN A 213 27.07 -12.96 -41.87
CA GLN A 213 26.19 -14.10 -41.54
C GLN A 213 26.88 -15.31 -40.87
N SER A 214 28.14 -15.18 -40.42
CA SER A 214 28.66 -16.19 -39.48
C SER A 214 27.92 -16.11 -38.16
N ASP A 215 27.85 -17.23 -37.46
CA ASP A 215 27.26 -17.36 -36.15
C ASP A 215 28.23 -18.01 -35.17
N ILE A 216 27.92 -17.84 -33.88
CA ILE A 216 28.52 -18.59 -32.79
C ILE A 216 27.37 -19.19 -31.99
N ILE A 217 27.52 -20.48 -31.65
CA ILE A 217 26.51 -21.24 -30.94
C ILE A 217 26.99 -21.48 -29.51
N TYR A 218 26.15 -21.14 -28.55
CA TYR A 218 26.36 -21.37 -27.14
C TYR A 218 25.35 -22.38 -26.63
N SER A 219 25.72 -23.13 -25.60
CA SER A 219 24.82 -24.00 -24.86
C SER A 219 24.90 -23.68 -23.37
N PHE A 220 23.78 -23.70 -22.66
CA PHE A 220 23.81 -23.65 -21.20
C PHE A 220 22.71 -24.53 -20.61
N THR A 221 22.93 -24.98 -19.38
CA THR A 221 21.92 -25.74 -18.62
C THR A 221 21.56 -24.95 -17.36
N THR A 222 20.28 -24.67 -17.17
CA THR A 222 19.80 -24.05 -15.94
C THR A 222 19.95 -24.99 -14.76
N PRO A 223 20.36 -24.52 -13.57
CA PRO A 223 20.39 -25.34 -12.37
C PRO A 223 19.01 -25.88 -11.97
N ASP A 224 18.98 -27.03 -11.27
CA ASP A 224 17.77 -27.59 -10.67
C ASP A 224 17.38 -26.87 -9.37
N LEU A 225 17.10 -25.57 -9.44
CA LEU A 225 16.62 -24.74 -8.32
C LEU A 225 15.35 -23.99 -8.74
N GLU A 226 14.45 -23.74 -7.78
CA GLU A 226 13.14 -23.13 -8.04
C GLU A 226 13.24 -21.75 -8.71
N LYS A 227 14.22 -20.93 -8.35
CA LYS A 227 14.42 -19.60 -8.95
C LYS A 227 14.76 -19.60 -10.44
N PHE A 228 15.11 -20.76 -11.03
CA PHE A 228 15.35 -20.89 -12.48
C PHE A 228 14.09 -21.24 -13.26
N ASP A 229 12.96 -21.47 -12.58
CA ASP A 229 11.64 -21.40 -13.22
C ASP A 229 11.17 -19.93 -13.23
N SER A 230 11.77 -19.15 -14.12
CA SER A 230 11.74 -17.69 -14.12
C SER A 230 11.63 -17.15 -15.54
N ILE A 231 11.18 -15.90 -15.66
CA ILE A 231 11.50 -15.10 -16.83
C ILE A 231 13.00 -14.78 -16.76
N GLY A 232 13.66 -14.82 -17.91
CA GLY A 232 15.05 -14.46 -18.07
C GLY A 232 15.29 -13.66 -19.34
N SER A 233 16.50 -13.13 -19.47
CA SER A 233 16.91 -12.34 -20.62
C SER A 233 18.19 -12.89 -21.24
N ILE A 234 18.31 -12.69 -22.55
CA ILE A 234 19.49 -12.93 -23.35
C ILE A 234 19.82 -11.64 -24.06
N LEU A 235 21.06 -11.21 -23.93
CA LEU A 235 21.56 -9.99 -24.55
C LEU A 235 22.88 -10.31 -25.24
N ALA A 236 22.99 -9.97 -26.52
CA ALA A 236 24.26 -9.88 -27.22
C ALA A 236 24.41 -8.47 -27.76
N GLY A 237 25.62 -7.94 -27.73
CA GLY A 237 25.92 -6.62 -28.26
C GLY A 237 27.39 -6.31 -28.10
N ASN A 238 27.85 -5.17 -28.62
CA ASN A 238 29.24 -4.72 -28.41
C ASN A 238 29.46 -4.11 -27.01
N ILE A 239 29.11 -4.90 -26.01
CA ILE A 239 29.20 -4.57 -24.60
C ILE A 239 30.50 -5.20 -24.10
N VAL A 240 31.26 -4.47 -23.27
CA VAL A 240 32.43 -5.06 -22.63
C VAL A 240 32.26 -4.93 -21.14
N PHE A 241 32.04 -6.05 -20.48
CA PHE A 241 31.92 -6.11 -19.04
C PHE A 241 33.32 -6.36 -18.48
N GLY A 242 33.95 -5.36 -17.86
CA GLY A 242 35.36 -5.48 -17.48
C GLY A 242 35.71 -6.61 -16.50
N ASP A 243 37.01 -6.79 -16.34
CA ASP A 243 37.66 -8.03 -15.85
C ASP A 243 37.97 -8.08 -14.35
N ASP A 244 37.95 -6.94 -13.68
CA ASP A 244 38.53 -6.79 -12.34
C ASP A 244 37.60 -7.25 -11.20
N GLY A 245 36.50 -7.93 -11.51
CA GLY A 245 35.40 -8.13 -10.57
C GLY A 245 34.57 -6.84 -10.33
N ASP A 246 35.15 -5.68 -10.64
CA ASP A 246 34.52 -4.36 -10.60
C ASP A 246 33.97 -3.93 -11.97
N GLY A 247 34.29 -4.66 -13.05
CA GLY A 247 33.67 -4.53 -14.39
C GLY A 247 34.21 -3.40 -15.26
N TYR A 248 35.47 -2.96 -15.08
CA TYR A 248 36.02 -1.81 -15.81
C TYR A 248 37.07 -2.20 -16.88
N ILE A 249 37.01 -1.59 -18.08
CA ILE A 249 38.19 -1.52 -18.98
C ILE A 249 38.97 -0.24 -18.66
N GLY A 250 40.08 -0.38 -17.94
CA GLY A 250 40.96 0.74 -17.61
C GLY A 250 41.86 1.30 -18.71
N GLY A 251 41.53 1.10 -19.99
CA GLY A 251 42.38 1.51 -21.11
C GLY A 251 41.64 2.39 -22.10
N GLY A 252 42.03 3.66 -22.22
CA GLY A 252 41.51 4.60 -23.24
C GLY A 252 41.96 4.29 -24.67
N GLY A 253 41.79 3.04 -25.12
CA GLY A 253 42.10 2.61 -26.48
C GLY A 253 41.06 1.60 -26.94
N ASN A 254 40.53 1.87 -28.15
CA ASN A 254 39.64 1.04 -28.96
C ASN A 254 38.14 1.36 -28.76
N TYR A 255 37.76 2.48 -29.36
CA TYR A 255 36.66 2.56 -30.32
C TYR A 255 36.13 1.19 -30.77
N LYS A 256 34.83 0.99 -30.58
CA LYS A 256 34.12 -0.28 -30.66
C LYS A 256 33.31 -0.35 -31.95
N ASP A 257 33.43 -1.45 -32.71
CA ASP A 257 32.70 -1.60 -33.97
C ASP A 257 31.17 -1.72 -33.74
N PRO A 258 30.29 -1.00 -34.46
CA PRO A 258 28.84 -1.05 -34.31
C PRO A 258 28.25 -2.37 -34.87
N LEU A 259 28.67 -3.51 -34.33
CA LEU A 259 28.15 -4.82 -34.71
C LEU A 259 26.67 -4.87 -34.35
N ASP A 260 25.84 -5.08 -35.37
CA ASP A 260 24.40 -5.30 -35.24
C ASP A 260 24.17 -6.78 -35.00
N THR A 261 23.95 -7.16 -33.73
CA THR A 261 23.80 -8.55 -33.31
C THR A 261 22.35 -8.99 -33.27
N ARG A 262 22.12 -10.27 -33.54
CA ARG A 262 20.83 -10.96 -33.39
C ARG A 262 21.02 -12.18 -32.50
N VAL A 263 20.09 -12.37 -31.57
CA VAL A 263 20.04 -13.55 -30.69
C VAL A 263 18.87 -14.46 -31.05
N GLU A 264 19.11 -15.77 -31.07
CA GLU A 264 18.07 -16.79 -31.27
C GLU A 264 18.23 -17.87 -30.20
N LEU A 265 17.12 -18.29 -29.57
CA LEU A 265 17.09 -19.27 -28.49
C LEU A 265 16.35 -20.52 -28.93
N TYR A 266 16.99 -21.67 -28.72
CA TYR A 266 16.46 -22.99 -29.02
C TYR A 266 16.36 -23.85 -27.76
N ASP A 267 15.34 -24.72 -27.71
CA ASP A 267 15.19 -25.73 -26.66
C ASP A 267 16.15 -26.92 -26.83
N ALA A 268 16.08 -27.90 -25.93
CA ALA A 268 16.94 -29.08 -25.94
C ALA A 268 16.70 -29.99 -27.16
N GLU A 269 15.54 -29.89 -27.80
CA GLU A 269 15.16 -30.60 -29.02
C GLU A 269 15.56 -29.82 -30.30
N GLY A 270 15.99 -28.56 -30.17
CA GLY A 270 16.39 -27.70 -31.28
C GLY A 270 15.25 -26.87 -31.87
N ASN A 271 14.09 -26.78 -31.23
CA ASN A 271 13.00 -25.91 -31.67
C ASN A 271 13.29 -24.47 -31.26
N LEU A 272 13.01 -23.51 -32.15
CA LEU A 272 13.13 -22.09 -31.85
C LEU A 272 12.06 -21.66 -30.82
N ILE A 273 12.50 -21.21 -29.64
CA ILE A 273 11.64 -20.66 -28.58
C ILE A 273 11.35 -19.18 -28.85
N GLY A 274 12.39 -18.45 -29.22
CA GLY A 274 12.33 -17.01 -29.41
C GLY A 274 13.55 -16.53 -30.19
N ALA A 275 13.35 -15.47 -30.95
CA ALA A 275 14.41 -14.73 -31.59
C ALA A 275 14.30 -13.27 -31.17
N ASP A 276 15.39 -12.55 -31.40
CA ASP A 276 15.57 -11.13 -31.18
C ASP A 276 14.25 -10.33 -31.23
N SER A 277 13.99 -9.65 -30.12
CA SER A 277 12.83 -8.77 -29.92
C SER A 277 13.24 -7.32 -30.15
N GLU A 278 12.30 -6.37 -30.22
CA GLU A 278 12.65 -4.95 -30.28
C GLU A 278 13.48 -4.55 -29.05
N SER A 279 14.80 -4.67 -29.15
CA SER A 279 15.77 -4.07 -28.24
C SER A 279 15.69 -2.56 -28.39
N GLY A 280 16.03 -1.83 -27.33
CA GLY A 280 16.12 -0.38 -27.40
C GLY A 280 17.22 0.14 -28.33
N HIS A 281 18.13 -0.74 -28.74
CA HIS A 281 19.36 -0.41 -29.47
C HIS A 281 19.41 -1.13 -30.80
N LEU A 282 19.61 -0.37 -31.87
CA LEU A 282 19.74 -0.93 -33.22
C LEU A 282 20.99 -1.82 -33.42
N SER A 283 21.87 -1.93 -32.41
CA SER A 283 23.09 -2.74 -32.45
C SER A 283 23.02 -4.02 -31.61
N ASP A 284 22.03 -4.15 -30.73
CA ASP A 284 22.02 -5.20 -29.71
C ASP A 284 20.90 -6.20 -29.95
N GLY A 285 21.24 -7.47 -29.91
CA GLY A 285 20.27 -8.55 -29.90
C GLY A 285 19.74 -8.75 -28.48
N PHE A 286 18.44 -8.57 -28.27
CA PHE A 286 17.80 -8.74 -26.96
C PHE A 286 16.58 -9.66 -27.04
N LEU A 287 16.50 -10.61 -26.11
CA LEU A 287 15.38 -11.53 -26.00
C LEU A 287 14.99 -11.71 -24.53
N VAL A 288 13.69 -11.55 -24.25
CA VAL A 288 13.06 -11.94 -22.98
C VAL A 288 12.30 -13.25 -23.22
N THR A 289 12.53 -14.25 -22.37
CA THR A 289 11.90 -15.56 -22.51
C THR A 289 11.72 -16.24 -21.15
N ARG A 290 11.05 -17.38 -21.13
CA ARG A 290 10.92 -18.21 -19.93
C ARG A 290 11.98 -19.30 -19.95
N PHE A 291 12.65 -19.47 -18.81
CA PHE A 291 13.50 -20.61 -18.57
C PHE A 291 12.84 -21.60 -17.61
N GLU A 292 13.09 -22.88 -17.86
CA GLU A 292 12.73 -23.98 -16.97
C GLU A 292 14.00 -24.45 -16.25
N ARG A 293 13.85 -24.98 -15.02
CA ARG A 293 14.97 -25.55 -14.26
C ARG A 293 15.49 -26.84 -14.89
N ASN A 294 16.77 -27.14 -14.72
CA ASN A 294 17.43 -28.36 -15.24
C ASN A 294 17.18 -28.60 -16.74
N THR A 295 17.16 -27.52 -17.52
CA THR A 295 16.87 -27.57 -18.96
C THR A 295 18.05 -26.99 -19.73
N THR A 296 18.44 -27.68 -20.81
CA THR A 296 19.50 -27.24 -21.71
C THR A 296 18.90 -26.39 -22.82
N TYR A 297 19.54 -25.27 -23.08
CA TYR A 297 19.18 -24.33 -24.14
C TYR A 297 20.38 -24.09 -25.04
N TYR A 298 20.11 -23.75 -26.30
CA TYR A 298 21.12 -23.30 -27.25
C TYR A 298 20.85 -21.85 -27.66
N VAL A 299 21.86 -21.01 -27.59
CA VAL A 299 21.80 -19.61 -28.03
C VAL A 299 22.65 -19.47 -29.27
N ARG A 300 22.06 -18.98 -30.35
CA ARG A 300 22.80 -18.59 -31.54
C ARG A 300 22.92 -17.08 -31.54
N VAL A 301 24.16 -16.60 -31.66
CA VAL A 301 24.45 -15.19 -31.88
C VAL A 301 25.02 -15.03 -33.28
N ARG A 302 24.46 -14.10 -34.05
CA ARG A 302 24.89 -13.79 -35.41
C ARG A 302 24.76 -12.29 -35.67
N SER A 303 25.29 -11.82 -36.80
CA SER A 303 24.96 -10.46 -37.24
C SER A 303 23.55 -10.42 -37.83
N ASP A 304 22.80 -9.36 -37.52
CA ASP A 304 21.51 -9.05 -38.13
C ASP A 304 21.67 -8.37 -39.51
N ALA A 305 22.90 -7.96 -39.86
CA ALA A 305 23.24 -7.48 -41.19
C ALA A 305 23.38 -8.63 -42.19
N VAL A 306 22.62 -8.52 -43.29
CA VAL A 306 22.57 -9.53 -44.37
C VAL A 306 23.40 -9.16 -45.59
N VAL A 307 23.94 -7.94 -45.59
CA VAL A 307 24.92 -7.44 -46.56
C VAL A 307 26.00 -6.67 -45.82
N ASP A 308 27.20 -6.64 -46.40
CA ASP A 308 28.34 -5.85 -45.91
C ASP A 308 27.94 -4.36 -45.92
N THR A 309 27.46 -3.88 -44.78
CA THR A 309 26.91 -2.53 -44.61
C THR A 309 27.90 -1.75 -43.80
N VAL A 310 28.41 -0.69 -44.41
CA VAL A 310 29.35 0.20 -43.74
C VAL A 310 28.59 1.42 -43.26
N GLU A 311 28.41 1.55 -41.96
CA GLU A 311 27.77 2.70 -41.32
C GLU A 311 28.82 3.67 -40.79
N PHE A 312 28.47 4.96 -40.75
CA PHE A 312 29.37 5.95 -40.19
C PHE A 312 29.18 5.96 -38.67
N ASP A 313 30.19 5.49 -37.96
CA ASP A 313 30.27 5.59 -36.52
C ASP A 313 30.80 6.98 -36.14
N SER A 314 29.95 7.73 -35.44
CA SER A 314 30.25 9.10 -35.00
C SER A 314 31.26 9.17 -33.86
N ASP A 315 31.39 8.14 -33.04
CA ASP A 315 32.28 8.13 -31.88
C ASP A 315 33.75 7.97 -32.31
N ILE A 316 33.95 7.21 -33.39
CA ILE A 316 35.26 6.94 -33.97
C ILE A 316 35.53 7.84 -35.19
N ASN A 317 34.49 8.52 -35.69
CA ASN A 317 34.49 9.36 -36.89
C ASN A 317 35.04 8.59 -38.10
N ALA A 318 34.64 7.32 -38.25
CA ALA A 318 35.01 6.46 -39.35
C ALA A 318 33.82 5.60 -39.80
N ASN A 319 34.01 4.98 -40.94
CA ASN A 319 33.06 4.06 -41.54
C ASN A 319 33.38 2.66 -41.03
N ASP A 320 32.40 1.98 -40.45
CA ASP A 320 32.58 0.70 -39.79
C ASP A 320 31.57 -0.35 -40.25
N ASN A 321 31.95 -1.62 -40.17
CA ASN A 321 31.17 -2.73 -40.68
C ASN A 321 30.22 -3.27 -39.60
N VAL A 322 28.92 -3.05 -39.75
CA VAL A 322 27.92 -3.57 -38.79
C VAL A 322 27.70 -5.09 -38.92
N ALA A 323 28.32 -5.74 -39.91
CA ALA A 323 28.15 -7.16 -40.21
C ALA A 323 29.18 -8.10 -39.54
N ALA A 324 30.25 -7.54 -39.00
CA ALA A 324 31.34 -8.28 -38.38
C ALA A 324 31.96 -7.43 -37.28
N GLY A 325 32.34 -8.04 -36.15
CA GLY A 325 32.87 -7.31 -35.01
C GLY A 325 32.87 -8.16 -33.74
N PHE A 326 33.26 -7.55 -32.63
CA PHE A 326 33.25 -8.17 -31.32
C PHE A 326 31.91 -7.99 -30.62
N PHE A 327 31.51 -8.99 -29.84
CA PHE A 327 30.35 -8.93 -28.95
C PHE A 327 30.62 -9.66 -27.64
N GLU A 328 29.79 -9.35 -26.65
CA GLU A 328 29.60 -10.18 -25.46
C GLU A 328 28.18 -10.71 -25.44
N LEU A 329 28.02 -12.00 -25.11
CA LEU A 329 26.74 -12.62 -24.82
C LEU A 329 26.55 -12.72 -23.31
N ARG A 330 25.38 -12.29 -22.85
CA ARG A 330 24.93 -12.42 -21.47
C ARG A 330 23.59 -13.13 -21.40
N VAL A 331 23.47 -14.05 -20.45
CA VAL A 331 22.25 -14.79 -20.14
C VAL A 331 21.92 -14.57 -18.66
N GLN A 332 20.76 -13.99 -18.37
CA GLN A 332 20.17 -13.98 -17.03
C GLN A 332 19.03 -15.00 -16.99
N ALA A 333 19.30 -16.18 -16.44
CA ALA A 333 18.32 -17.28 -16.38
C ALA A 333 17.44 -17.29 -15.12
N ALA A 334 17.70 -16.40 -14.16
CA ALA A 334 16.86 -16.22 -12.97
C ALA A 334 16.74 -14.73 -12.61
N GLY A 335 15.54 -14.30 -12.22
CA GLY A 335 15.32 -12.98 -11.65
C GLY A 335 16.04 -12.80 -10.30
N THR A 336 16.51 -11.59 -10.02
CA THR A 336 17.04 -11.22 -8.71
C THR A 336 15.89 -11.05 -7.73
N ASP A 337 15.87 -11.82 -6.64
CA ASP A 337 14.85 -11.68 -5.59
C ASP A 337 14.84 -10.25 -5.01
N PHE A 338 13.66 -9.64 -4.98
CA PHE A 338 13.38 -8.32 -4.42
C PHE A 338 12.40 -8.49 -3.25
N PRO A 339 12.90 -8.52 -2.00
CA PRO A 339 12.04 -8.74 -0.85
C PRO A 339 11.17 -7.52 -0.58
N LEU A 340 9.90 -7.75 -0.28
CA LEU A 340 8.98 -6.75 0.27
C LEU A 340 8.88 -6.98 1.79
N ASP A 341 8.86 -5.90 2.55
CA ASP A 341 8.62 -5.94 4.01
C ASP A 341 7.17 -6.39 4.28
N ASP A 342 6.98 -7.31 5.22
CA ASP A 342 5.67 -7.91 5.47
C ASP A 342 4.70 -7.00 6.23
N VAL A 343 5.20 -5.95 6.87
CA VAL A 343 4.41 -4.95 7.59
C VAL A 343 4.10 -3.78 6.66
N THR A 344 5.14 -3.12 6.14
CA THR A 344 4.98 -1.91 5.31
C THR A 344 4.54 -2.22 3.89
N LYS A 345 4.75 -3.45 3.42
CA LYS A 345 4.52 -3.88 2.02
C LYS A 345 5.41 -3.18 0.99
N ILE A 346 6.45 -2.49 1.48
CA ILE A 346 7.42 -1.76 0.66
C ILE A 346 8.71 -2.58 0.59
N GLY A 347 9.30 -2.66 -0.60
CA GLY A 347 10.67 -3.07 -0.78
C GLY A 347 11.47 -1.94 -1.41
N VAL A 348 12.68 -1.73 -0.91
CA VAL A 348 13.61 -0.71 -1.40
C VAL A 348 14.93 -1.38 -1.72
N ARG A 349 15.46 -1.14 -2.92
CA ARG A 349 16.81 -1.56 -3.29
C ARG A 349 17.59 -0.41 -3.88
N LEU A 350 18.64 -0.04 -3.15
CA LEU A 350 19.60 0.96 -3.56
C LEU A 350 20.82 0.26 -4.15
N ARG A 351 21.22 0.65 -5.36
CA ARG A 351 22.58 0.41 -5.84
C ARG A 351 23.40 1.66 -5.62
N ASP A 352 24.29 1.59 -4.63
CA ASP A 352 25.32 2.60 -4.39
C ASP A 352 26.68 2.05 -4.82
N VAL A 353 27.25 2.62 -5.88
CA VAL A 353 28.57 2.26 -6.40
C VAL A 353 29.68 2.53 -5.37
N LEU A 354 29.48 3.50 -4.46
CA LEU A 354 30.46 3.82 -3.41
C LEU A 354 30.46 2.79 -2.29
N ASP A 355 29.39 1.99 -2.15
CA ASP A 355 29.30 0.88 -1.21
C ASP A 355 29.01 -0.46 -1.91
N PRO A 356 30.04 -1.09 -2.52
CA PRO A 356 29.88 -2.38 -3.18
C PRO A 356 29.48 -3.51 -2.20
N SER A 357 29.59 -3.30 -0.88
CA SER A 357 29.17 -4.31 0.10
C SER A 357 27.64 -4.42 0.21
N ASN A 358 26.90 -3.39 -0.21
CA ASN A 358 25.45 -3.33 -0.16
C ASN A 358 24.77 -3.72 -1.50
N THR A 359 25.54 -4.08 -2.54
CA THR A 359 25.05 -4.26 -3.92
C THR A 359 24.95 -5.72 -4.39
N ILE A 360 25.00 -6.69 -3.47
CA ILE A 360 24.94 -8.13 -3.82
C ILE A 360 23.67 -8.42 -4.65
N GLY A 361 23.85 -8.78 -5.93
CA GLY A 361 22.77 -9.12 -6.88
C GLY A 361 22.17 -7.95 -7.68
N ALA A 362 22.61 -6.71 -7.45
CA ALA A 362 22.24 -5.48 -8.17
C ALA A 362 23.27 -5.05 -9.23
N GLU A 363 24.28 -5.89 -9.44
CA GLU A 363 25.46 -5.58 -10.25
C GLU A 363 25.21 -5.50 -11.76
N LEU A 364 23.95 -5.51 -12.22
CA LEU A 364 23.64 -5.85 -13.60
C LEU A 364 23.15 -4.72 -14.48
N LEU A 365 22.68 -3.61 -13.89
CA LEU A 365 22.33 -2.38 -14.59
C LEU A 365 23.50 -1.41 -14.54
N ARG A 366 24.57 -1.72 -15.27
CA ARG A 366 25.85 -0.98 -15.21
C ARG A 366 25.95 0.14 -16.23
N ASP A 367 25.33 -0.04 -17.39
CA ASP A 367 25.40 0.86 -18.54
C ASP A 367 24.08 0.84 -19.34
N GLN A 368 24.06 1.62 -20.41
CA GLN A 368 22.93 1.74 -21.32
C GLN A 368 22.66 0.47 -22.13
N HIS A 369 23.52 -0.55 -22.10
CA HIS A 369 23.33 -1.81 -22.81
C HIS A 369 23.11 -2.94 -21.81
N SER A 370 22.34 -2.67 -20.75
CA SER A 370 22.20 -3.64 -19.68
C SER A 370 20.77 -3.75 -19.21
N ALA A 371 20.32 -5.00 -19.07
CA ALA A 371 19.03 -5.34 -18.55
C ALA A 371 19.16 -6.14 -17.25
N GLN A 372 18.19 -5.96 -16.37
CA GLN A 372 18.07 -6.75 -15.15
C GLN A 372 16.62 -7.10 -14.87
N ILE A 373 16.40 -8.38 -14.58
CA ILE A 373 15.12 -8.88 -14.11
C ILE A 373 15.14 -9.00 -12.59
N PHE A 374 14.16 -8.40 -11.94
CA PHE A 374 13.83 -8.59 -10.52
C PHE A 374 12.60 -9.48 -10.38
N THR A 375 12.51 -10.24 -9.29
CA THR A 375 11.32 -11.05 -8.96
C THR A 375 10.83 -10.70 -7.56
N PHE A 376 9.52 -10.56 -7.39
CA PHE A 376 8.89 -10.32 -6.09
C PHE A 376 7.54 -11.03 -6.01
N GLU A 377 7.04 -11.25 -4.80
CA GLU A 377 5.68 -11.75 -4.55
C GLU A 377 4.86 -10.58 -3.99
N ALA A 378 3.73 -10.26 -4.63
CA ALA A 378 2.85 -9.21 -4.12
C ALA A 378 2.25 -9.66 -2.78
N LEU A 379 2.39 -8.86 -1.72
CA LEU A 379 1.98 -9.25 -0.38
C LEU A 379 0.49 -8.96 -0.07
N GLY A 380 -0.20 -8.23 -0.95
CA GLY A 380 -1.63 -7.93 -0.89
C GLY A 380 -2.22 -7.82 -2.29
N THR A 381 -3.56 -7.94 -2.38
CA THR A 381 -4.28 -7.71 -3.64
C THR A 381 -4.68 -6.24 -3.71
N GLY A 382 -4.18 -5.51 -4.71
CA GLY A 382 -4.45 -4.08 -4.83
C GLY A 382 -3.48 -3.39 -5.79
N SER A 383 -3.52 -2.06 -5.80
CA SER A 383 -2.60 -1.28 -6.60
C SER A 383 -1.17 -1.46 -6.10
N THR A 384 -0.23 -1.61 -7.02
CA THR A 384 1.20 -1.68 -6.72
C THR A 384 1.90 -0.61 -7.54
N ILE A 385 2.73 0.18 -6.87
CA ILE A 385 3.53 1.24 -7.49
C ILE A 385 4.98 0.77 -7.54
N ILE A 386 5.57 0.82 -8.72
CA ILE A 386 6.95 0.42 -8.98
C ILE A 386 7.67 1.64 -9.52
N ASN A 387 8.62 2.14 -8.76
CA ASN A 387 9.44 3.29 -9.12
C ASN A 387 10.87 2.83 -9.36
N PHE A 388 11.40 3.11 -10.55
CA PHE A 388 12.80 2.92 -10.88
C PHE A 388 13.43 4.27 -11.21
N MET A 389 14.43 4.65 -10.43
CA MET A 389 15.12 5.93 -10.56
C MET A 389 16.61 5.67 -10.77
N SER A 390 17.19 6.25 -11.81
CA SER A 390 18.64 6.22 -12.02
C SER A 390 19.23 7.61 -11.76
N TYR A 391 20.38 7.66 -11.12
CA TYR A 391 21.03 8.93 -10.81
C TYR A 391 22.55 8.81 -10.79
N PHE A 392 23.19 9.94 -11.05
CA PHE A 392 24.65 10.07 -11.05
C PHE A 392 25.10 10.95 -9.88
N GLN A 393 26.14 10.52 -9.16
CA GLN A 393 26.79 11.30 -8.11
C GLN A 393 28.25 11.63 -8.47
N PRO A 394 28.52 12.64 -9.33
CA PRO A 394 29.88 12.99 -9.77
C PRO A 394 30.78 13.50 -8.64
N ALA A 395 30.18 13.98 -7.56
CA ALA A 395 30.87 14.49 -6.37
C ALA A 395 29.94 14.38 -5.14
N PRO A 396 30.48 14.32 -3.91
CA PRO A 396 29.67 14.39 -2.69
C PRO A 396 28.75 15.61 -2.73
N GLY A 397 27.43 15.39 -2.69
CA GLY A 397 26.40 16.44 -2.64
C GLY A 397 25.83 16.93 -3.99
N ALA A 398 26.21 16.36 -5.13
CA ALA A 398 25.58 16.66 -6.42
C ALA A 398 24.91 15.40 -6.98
N ILE A 399 23.57 15.43 -7.10
CA ILE A 399 22.79 14.43 -7.84
C ILE A 399 22.53 14.99 -9.24
N VAL A 400 22.99 14.29 -10.26
CA VAL A 400 22.78 14.64 -11.67
C VAL A 400 21.90 13.56 -12.30
N ARG A 401 21.09 13.94 -13.29
CA ARG A 401 20.23 13.01 -14.06
C ARG A 401 21.04 11.83 -14.60
N GLY A 402 20.50 10.62 -14.40
CA GLY A 402 21.04 9.38 -14.96
C GLY A 402 20.53 9.13 -16.39
N TRP A 403 20.33 7.86 -16.70
CA TRP A 403 19.75 7.35 -17.95
C TRP A 403 18.26 7.03 -17.76
N ASP A 404 17.51 7.02 -18.85
CA ASP A 404 16.07 6.72 -18.81
C ASP A 404 15.83 5.21 -18.90
N PRO A 405 15.34 4.55 -17.83
CA PRO A 405 15.07 3.13 -17.87
C PRO A 405 13.72 2.84 -18.49
N LYS A 406 13.67 1.85 -19.39
CA LYS A 406 12.41 1.18 -19.69
C LYS A 406 12.17 0.13 -18.62
N ILE A 407 11.00 0.15 -18.00
CA ILE A 407 10.55 -0.91 -17.11
C ILE A 407 9.35 -1.65 -17.69
N ALA A 408 9.33 -2.97 -17.52
CA ALA A 408 8.25 -3.84 -17.94
C ALA A 408 7.92 -4.84 -16.84
N LEU A 409 6.64 -4.94 -16.49
CA LEU A 409 6.13 -5.82 -15.43
C LEU A 409 5.43 -7.03 -16.05
N TYR A 410 5.80 -8.22 -15.61
CA TYR A 410 5.26 -9.49 -16.10
C TYR A 410 4.67 -10.30 -14.94
N GLU A 411 3.57 -11.00 -15.22
CA GLU A 411 3.01 -12.00 -14.31
C GLU A 411 3.72 -13.34 -14.50
N TYR A 412 3.90 -14.12 -13.43
CA TYR A 412 4.36 -15.49 -13.54
C TYR A 412 3.45 -16.32 -14.47
N GLY A 413 4.03 -16.81 -15.57
CA GLY A 413 3.27 -17.54 -16.60
C GLY A 413 3.10 -16.80 -17.92
N SER A 414 3.30 -15.47 -17.95
CA SER A 414 3.10 -14.64 -19.15
C SER A 414 4.41 -14.02 -19.63
N LEU A 415 4.66 -14.08 -20.95
CA LEU A 415 5.70 -13.29 -21.62
C LEU A 415 5.15 -11.98 -22.21
N THR A 416 3.85 -11.71 -22.03
CA THR A 416 3.26 -10.40 -22.34
C THR A 416 3.32 -9.53 -21.09
N PRO A 417 3.94 -8.35 -21.14
CA PRO A 417 3.97 -7.46 -20.00
C PRO A 417 2.55 -6.97 -19.67
N ILE A 418 2.23 -6.92 -18.38
CA ILE A 418 0.98 -6.37 -17.85
C ILE A 418 1.01 -4.84 -17.95
N ALA A 419 2.18 -4.26 -17.69
CA ALA A 419 2.43 -2.83 -17.74
C ALA A 419 3.86 -2.58 -18.22
N THR A 420 4.05 -1.47 -18.91
CA THR A 420 5.35 -0.99 -19.37
C THR A 420 5.41 0.52 -19.19
N ASN A 421 6.55 1.04 -18.76
CA ASN A 421 6.84 2.46 -18.83
C ASN A 421 8.19 2.68 -19.52
N ASP A 422 8.18 3.59 -20.49
CA ASP A 422 9.27 3.99 -21.38
C ASP A 422 9.17 5.51 -21.56
N SER A 423 9.24 6.25 -20.44
CA SER A 423 8.85 7.65 -20.36
C SER A 423 9.99 8.60 -20.72
N ALA A 424 10.58 8.45 -21.91
CA ALA A 424 11.55 9.40 -22.49
C ALA A 424 10.98 10.81 -22.76
N VAL A 425 9.74 11.09 -22.34
CA VAL A 425 8.94 12.25 -22.69
C VAL A 425 8.54 13.14 -21.51
N SER A 426 8.83 12.74 -20.27
CA SER A 426 8.50 13.53 -19.08
C SER A 426 9.72 14.35 -18.63
N PHE A 427 9.68 15.68 -18.79
CA PHE A 427 10.75 16.62 -18.40
C PHE A 427 11.02 16.73 -16.89
N ASP A 428 10.64 15.73 -16.10
CA ASP A 428 10.93 15.64 -14.68
C ASP A 428 12.45 15.62 -14.44
N THR A 429 12.92 16.28 -13.38
CA THR A 429 14.33 16.41 -13.03
C THR A 429 15.05 15.11 -12.69
N PHE A 430 14.33 14.00 -12.58
CA PHE A 430 14.85 12.73 -12.07
C PHE A 430 14.64 11.50 -12.97
N ASP A 431 14.27 11.68 -14.26
CA ASP A 431 14.12 10.61 -15.28
C ASP A 431 13.63 9.27 -14.68
N ARG A 432 12.39 9.32 -14.15
CA ARG A 432 11.78 8.24 -13.35
C ARG A 432 10.89 7.37 -14.23
N ALA A 433 11.13 6.07 -14.20
CA ALA A 433 10.21 5.10 -14.78
C ALA A 433 9.28 4.56 -13.68
N GLU A 434 7.98 4.84 -13.82
CA GLU A 434 6.95 4.42 -12.86
C GLU A 434 5.93 3.48 -13.52
N ILE A 435 5.64 2.34 -12.90
CA ILE A 435 4.51 1.48 -13.24
C ILE A 435 3.53 1.51 -12.06
N VAL A 436 2.25 1.77 -12.37
CA VAL A 436 1.13 1.55 -11.44
C VAL A 436 0.26 0.44 -12.01
N ALA A 437 0.13 -0.67 -11.30
CA ALA A 437 -0.62 -1.84 -11.76
C ALA A 437 -1.34 -2.55 -10.60
N ASP A 438 -2.54 -3.07 -10.86
CA ASP A 438 -3.26 -3.93 -9.91
C ASP A 438 -2.67 -5.33 -9.90
N LEU A 439 -2.13 -5.74 -8.75
CA LEU A 439 -1.52 -7.05 -8.56
C LEU A 439 -2.35 -7.89 -7.60
N GLN A 440 -2.28 -9.21 -7.78
CA GLN A 440 -2.93 -10.18 -6.93
C GLN A 440 -1.96 -10.65 -5.84
N GLY A 441 -2.36 -10.49 -4.57
CA GLY A 441 -1.57 -10.94 -3.42
C GLY A 441 -1.28 -12.44 -3.47
N GLY A 442 -0.06 -12.83 -3.10
CA GLY A 442 0.46 -14.19 -3.18
C GLY A 442 0.93 -14.61 -4.58
N THR A 443 0.88 -13.71 -5.56
CA THR A 443 1.33 -13.99 -6.94
C THR A 443 2.73 -13.46 -7.17
N LYS A 444 3.55 -14.24 -7.89
CA LYS A 444 4.92 -13.87 -8.27
C LYS A 444 4.90 -13.01 -9.54
N TYR A 445 5.67 -11.93 -9.51
CA TYR A 445 5.83 -10.98 -10.61
C TYR A 445 7.31 -10.79 -10.95
N PHE A 446 7.57 -10.43 -12.19
CA PHE A 446 8.90 -10.12 -12.69
C PHE A 446 8.94 -8.69 -13.22
N LEU A 447 9.90 -7.90 -12.75
CA LEU A 447 10.17 -6.56 -13.25
C LEU A 447 11.45 -6.59 -14.08
N LEU A 448 11.33 -6.37 -15.38
CA LEU A 448 12.46 -6.10 -16.25
C LEU A 448 12.73 -4.60 -16.19
N ALA A 449 13.94 -4.21 -15.80
CA ALA A 449 14.48 -2.88 -16.02
C ALA A 449 15.56 -2.96 -17.11
N ASP A 450 15.48 -2.09 -18.10
CA ASP A 450 16.30 -2.13 -19.31
C ASP A 450 16.90 -0.76 -19.60
N GLY A 451 18.23 -0.74 -19.74
CA GLY A 451 19.08 0.33 -20.27
C GLY A 451 18.61 0.85 -21.62
N PHE A 452 17.89 1.98 -21.68
CA PHE A 452 17.60 2.62 -22.96
C PHE A 452 18.50 3.83 -23.21
N ASP A 453 18.95 3.97 -24.46
CA ASP A 453 19.50 5.23 -24.99
C ASP A 453 18.39 5.98 -25.74
N GLY A 454 17.51 6.62 -24.98
CA GLY A 454 16.69 7.67 -25.53
C GLY A 454 17.58 8.87 -25.84
N LEU A 455 17.70 9.26 -27.12
CA LEU A 455 18.20 10.58 -27.54
C LEU A 455 17.49 11.67 -26.70
N LEU A 456 18.13 12.10 -25.61
CA LEU A 456 17.71 13.25 -24.82
C LEU A 456 17.62 14.45 -25.77
N GLN A 457 16.39 14.81 -26.18
CA GLN A 457 16.16 15.86 -27.17
C GLN A 457 16.78 17.18 -26.70
N GLY A 458 17.97 17.48 -27.21
CA GLY A 458 18.66 18.76 -26.98
C GLY A 458 20.16 18.65 -26.75
N VAL A 459 20.68 17.48 -26.40
CA VAL A 459 22.14 17.28 -26.28
C VAL A 459 22.61 16.66 -27.59
N THR A 460 23.27 17.45 -28.44
CA THR A 460 23.97 16.95 -29.64
C THR A 460 25.23 16.14 -29.30
N ALA A 461 25.35 15.66 -28.06
CA ALA A 461 26.43 14.77 -27.67
C ALA A 461 26.02 13.37 -28.08
N THR A 462 26.94 12.63 -28.70
CA THR A 462 26.77 11.20 -28.90
C THR A 462 26.52 10.52 -27.54
N PRO A 463 25.80 9.38 -27.53
CA PRO A 463 25.63 8.56 -26.34
C PRO A 463 26.99 8.38 -25.70
N ARG A 464 27.18 8.97 -24.52
CA ARG A 464 28.48 8.91 -23.87
C ARG A 464 28.50 7.61 -23.10
N ASP A 465 29.45 6.74 -23.42
CA ASP A 465 29.81 5.63 -22.53
C ASP A 465 30.10 6.19 -21.13
N TYR A 466 29.13 6.05 -20.22
CA TYR A 466 29.32 6.39 -18.81
C TYR A 466 30.24 5.34 -18.20
N ALA A 467 31.15 5.75 -17.32
CA ALA A 467 31.97 4.76 -16.63
C ALA A 467 31.04 3.94 -15.70
N ALA A 468 31.17 2.61 -15.65
CA ALA A 468 30.34 1.74 -14.80
C ALA A 468 30.35 2.12 -13.30
N ALA A 469 31.33 2.92 -12.88
CA ALA A 469 31.45 3.50 -11.54
C ALA A 469 30.58 4.76 -11.30
N GLU A 470 29.76 5.17 -12.26
CA GLU A 470 28.99 6.41 -12.22
C GLU A 470 27.48 6.18 -12.04
N MET A 471 26.99 4.93 -12.05
CA MET A 471 25.55 4.67 -12.13
C MET A 471 24.99 4.11 -10.82
N ASN A 472 24.28 4.95 -10.08
CA ASN A 472 23.44 4.55 -8.96
C ASN A 472 21.99 4.40 -9.43
N TYR A 473 21.23 3.51 -8.79
CA TYR A 473 19.80 3.44 -9.00
C TYR A 473 19.07 3.10 -7.71
N LEU A 474 17.81 3.53 -7.63
CA LEU A 474 16.88 3.24 -6.55
C LEU A 474 15.63 2.61 -7.16
N LEU A 475 15.37 1.35 -6.80
CA LEU A 475 14.14 0.64 -7.13
C LEU A 475 13.28 0.54 -5.86
N VAL A 476 12.05 1.04 -5.94
CA VAL A 476 11.05 0.94 -4.88
C VAL A 476 9.81 0.24 -5.42
N ILE A 477 9.32 -0.76 -4.68
CA ILE A 477 8.06 -1.45 -4.98
C ILE A 477 7.16 -1.34 -3.75
N GLU A 478 5.99 -0.73 -3.93
CA GLU A 478 4.96 -0.57 -2.89
C GLU A 478 3.79 -1.47 -3.27
N SER A 479 3.70 -2.64 -2.65
CA SER A 479 2.62 -3.59 -2.92
C SER A 479 1.39 -3.24 -2.10
N ASN A 480 0.21 -3.26 -2.72
CA ASN A 480 -1.05 -2.96 -2.05
C ASN A 480 -1.09 -1.56 -1.44
N ALA A 481 -0.61 -0.56 -2.19
CA ALA A 481 -0.89 0.82 -1.88
C ALA A 481 -2.42 0.98 -1.83
N THR A 482 -2.94 1.43 -0.69
CA THR A 482 -4.35 1.77 -0.51
C THR A 482 -4.67 3.00 -1.33
N ILE A 483 -4.85 2.81 -2.63
CA ILE A 483 -5.35 3.86 -3.49
C ILE A 483 -6.86 3.91 -3.30
N ASP A 484 -7.37 5.01 -2.78
CA ASP A 484 -8.81 5.19 -2.67
C ASP A 484 -9.41 5.35 -4.08
N ARG A 485 -10.18 4.34 -4.51
CA ARG A 485 -10.90 4.36 -5.80
C ARG A 485 -12.35 4.79 -5.65
N SER A 486 -12.79 5.10 -4.43
CA SER A 486 -14.16 5.51 -4.15
C SER A 486 -14.44 6.91 -4.69
N ASP A 487 -13.40 7.74 -4.84
CA ASP A 487 -13.47 8.96 -5.62
C ASP A 487 -13.04 8.71 -7.09
N PRO A 488 -13.97 8.79 -8.06
CA PRO A 488 -13.64 8.60 -9.47
C PRO A 488 -12.71 9.68 -10.04
N ASP A 489 -12.54 10.80 -9.34
CA ASP A 489 -11.66 11.91 -9.73
C ASP A 489 -10.25 11.81 -9.10
N GLN A 490 -10.00 10.87 -8.16
CA GLN A 490 -8.72 10.70 -7.44
C GLN A 490 -8.11 9.29 -7.54
N GLN A 491 -7.88 8.79 -8.74
CA GLN A 491 -7.45 7.39 -8.97
C GLN A 491 -6.02 7.03 -8.51
N ILE A 492 -5.30 7.92 -7.83
CA ILE A 492 -3.86 7.74 -7.51
C ILE A 492 -3.51 8.10 -6.05
N ASP A 493 -4.38 8.74 -5.28
CA ASP A 493 -4.07 9.19 -3.92
C ASP A 493 -4.08 8.02 -2.90
N ASP A 494 -3.09 7.97 -2.00
CA ASP A 494 -2.92 6.97 -0.94
C ASP A 494 -3.57 7.37 0.41
N HIS A 495 -4.07 8.60 0.52
CA HIS A 495 -4.88 9.06 1.65
C HIS A 495 -6.16 9.77 1.16
N ILE A 496 -6.96 10.31 2.09
CA ILE A 496 -8.11 11.14 1.74
C ILE A 496 -7.66 12.59 1.64
N ASP A 497 -8.10 13.27 0.59
CA ASP A 497 -7.83 14.68 0.35
C ASP A 497 -8.77 15.63 1.11
N ILE A 498 -8.28 16.84 1.37
CA ILE A 498 -9.06 17.98 1.83
C ILE A 498 -9.14 19.06 0.74
N GLU A 499 -10.23 19.06 -0.01
CA GLU A 499 -10.50 20.11 -0.99
C GLU A 499 -10.95 21.41 -0.29
N PHE A 500 -10.19 22.47 -0.49
CA PHE A 500 -10.56 23.83 -0.11
C PHE A 500 -11.18 24.56 -1.31
N ASP A 501 -12.20 25.40 -1.07
CA ASP A 501 -12.69 26.31 -2.10
C ASP A 501 -11.58 27.33 -2.38
N ASP A 502 -11.06 27.29 -3.62
CA ASP A 502 -10.04 28.18 -4.16
C ASP A 502 -10.26 29.67 -3.87
N MET A 503 -11.51 30.10 -3.63
CA MET A 503 -11.85 31.52 -3.45
C MET A 503 -11.92 32.00 -2.00
N ASP A 504 -12.12 31.14 -1.01
CA ASP A 504 -12.30 31.59 0.38
C ASP A 504 -11.69 30.67 1.46
N ASN A 505 -10.95 29.64 1.07
CA ASN A 505 -10.30 28.70 1.98
C ASN A 505 -11.32 28.00 2.92
N THR A 506 -12.59 27.94 2.50
CA THR A 506 -13.59 27.14 3.18
C THR A 506 -13.47 25.69 2.76
N LEU A 507 -13.61 24.79 3.72
CA LEU A 507 -13.61 23.36 3.50
C LEU A 507 -14.83 22.99 2.61
N VAL A 508 -14.59 22.45 1.42
CA VAL A 508 -15.65 22.00 0.49
C VAL A 508 -16.05 20.56 0.78
N VAL A 509 -15.12 19.76 1.28
CA VAL A 509 -15.33 18.35 1.58
C VAL A 509 -16.28 18.15 2.76
N ASN A 510 -17.09 17.11 2.67
CA ASN A 510 -17.95 16.68 3.77
C ASN A 510 -17.09 16.28 4.97
N GLN A 511 -17.15 17.04 6.07
CA GLN A 511 -16.47 16.75 7.33
C GLN A 511 -16.67 15.31 7.81
N GLN A 512 -17.84 14.73 7.54
CA GLN A 512 -18.12 13.33 7.86
C GLN A 512 -17.27 12.38 7.02
N LEU A 513 -17.05 12.66 5.73
CA LEU A 513 -16.20 11.86 4.86
C LEU A 513 -14.76 11.82 5.38
N ILE A 514 -14.21 12.96 5.82
CA ILE A 514 -12.86 13.03 6.40
C ILE A 514 -12.78 12.21 7.70
N ARG A 515 -13.79 12.31 8.58
CA ARG A 515 -13.88 11.45 9.78
C ARG A 515 -13.87 9.97 9.43
N ASP A 516 -14.58 9.62 8.35
CA ASP A 516 -14.81 8.25 7.91
C ASP A 516 -13.67 7.69 7.06
N LEU A 517 -12.71 8.50 6.58
CA LEU A 517 -11.63 8.08 5.66
C LEU A 517 -10.23 8.53 6.06
N ALA A 518 -10.05 9.46 7.00
CA ALA A 518 -8.72 9.89 7.44
C ALA A 518 -7.89 8.72 7.96
N THR A 519 -6.59 8.73 7.67
CA THR A 519 -5.70 7.62 8.04
C THR A 519 -5.38 7.68 9.53
N PRO A 520 -5.74 6.65 10.33
CA PRO A 520 -5.49 6.68 11.76
C PRO A 520 -4.00 6.52 12.08
N LEU A 521 -3.49 7.42 12.91
CA LEU A 521 -2.17 7.33 13.53
C LEU A 521 -2.30 6.52 14.83
N ILE A 522 -1.83 5.27 14.79
CA ILE A 522 -1.93 4.34 15.91
C ILE A 522 -0.75 4.57 16.86
N TRP A 523 -1.06 4.84 18.12
CA TRP A 523 -0.06 4.93 19.18
C TRP A 523 0.58 3.58 19.45
N GLY A 524 1.92 3.53 19.42
CA GLY A 524 2.68 2.38 19.88
C GLY A 524 2.71 2.24 21.40
N ASP A 525 3.42 1.21 21.88
CA ASP A 525 3.61 1.00 23.31
C ASP A 525 4.36 2.16 23.96
N PRO A 526 4.03 2.54 25.21
CA PRO A 526 4.77 3.54 25.96
C PRO A 526 6.26 3.17 26.09
N PHE A 527 7.15 4.11 25.80
CA PHE A 527 8.60 3.93 25.93
C PHE A 527 9.26 5.13 26.57
N VAL A 528 10.41 4.92 27.22
CA VAL A 528 11.22 6.05 27.71
C VAL A 528 11.83 6.72 26.48
N PRO A 529 11.56 8.01 26.23
CA PRO A 529 12.16 8.70 25.10
C PRO A 529 13.67 8.73 25.31
N VAL A 530 14.40 7.94 24.51
CA VAL A 530 15.77 8.31 24.20
C VAL A 530 15.62 9.50 23.26
N GLY A 531 16.21 10.65 23.61
CA GLY A 531 16.15 11.82 22.73
C GLY A 531 16.46 11.42 21.28
N TRP A 532 15.90 12.13 20.31
CA TRP A 532 16.15 11.88 18.88
C TRP A 532 17.65 11.97 18.49
N SER A 533 18.53 12.31 19.43
CA SER A 533 19.98 12.30 19.30
C SER A 533 20.57 10.89 19.50
N THR A 534 21.38 10.49 18.53
CA THR A 534 22.29 9.36 18.65
C THR A 534 23.16 9.52 19.92
N PRO A 535 23.32 8.47 20.76
CA PRO A 535 24.15 8.53 21.95
C PRO A 535 25.61 8.78 21.54
N GLY A 536 26.12 10.00 21.71
CA GLY A 536 27.49 10.32 21.32
C GLY A 536 27.98 11.76 21.47
N THR A 537 27.11 12.76 21.60
CA THR A 537 27.52 14.17 21.77
C THR A 537 26.58 14.90 22.73
N ASP A 538 26.88 14.84 24.02
CA ASP A 538 26.29 15.69 25.05
C ASP A 538 27.01 17.04 25.06
N ASP A 539 26.34 18.13 24.67
CA ASP A 539 26.82 19.49 24.90
C ASP A 539 25.75 20.35 25.58
N VAL A 540 26.19 21.15 26.55
CA VAL A 540 25.40 21.87 27.56
C VAL A 540 24.81 23.17 27.00
N ASP A 541 23.50 23.39 27.22
CA ASP A 541 22.84 24.70 27.07
C ASP A 541 23.43 25.70 28.08
N THR A 542 24.05 26.78 27.59
CA THR A 542 24.72 27.78 28.42
C THR A 542 23.97 29.10 28.57
N ASN A 543 22.84 29.31 27.87
CA ASN A 543 22.09 30.57 27.95
C ASN A 543 20.70 30.41 28.62
N GLY A 544 20.26 29.17 28.88
CA GLY A 544 19.04 28.87 29.62
C GLY A 544 17.76 29.10 28.83
N ASP A 545 17.82 29.18 27.50
CA ASP A 545 16.63 29.28 26.64
C ASP A 545 16.13 27.92 26.13
N MET A 546 16.73 26.81 26.60
CA MET A 546 16.47 25.44 26.14
C MET A 546 16.84 25.17 24.69
N ILE A 547 17.70 25.99 24.08
CA ILE A 547 18.29 25.78 22.76
C ILE A 547 19.80 25.59 22.93
N GLY A 548 20.34 24.54 22.31
CA GLY A 548 21.78 24.28 22.30
C GLY A 548 22.55 25.41 21.61
N ASP A 549 23.07 26.34 22.40
CA ASP A 549 23.89 27.45 21.93
C ASP A 549 25.32 26.99 21.61
N PHE A 550 25.75 27.29 20.38
CA PHE A 550 27.13 27.35 19.86
C PHE A 550 27.68 26.14 19.04
N TYR A 551 27.58 26.25 17.71
CA TYR A 551 28.46 25.56 16.76
C TYR A 551 29.81 26.27 16.63
N GLY A 552 30.85 25.71 17.25
CA GLY A 552 32.24 26.14 17.07
C GLY A 552 33.23 25.05 17.48
N GLN A 553 33.71 24.29 16.51
CA GLN A 553 34.75 23.26 16.69
C GLN A 553 36.04 23.85 17.30
N ASP A 554 36.36 23.51 18.55
CA ASP A 554 37.75 23.44 19.01
C ASP A 554 38.13 21.95 19.23
N PRO A 555 38.84 21.31 18.28
CA PRO A 555 39.22 19.91 18.38
C PRO A 555 40.32 19.62 19.42
N ASN A 556 40.70 20.57 20.28
CA ASN A 556 41.81 20.40 21.23
C ASN A 556 41.52 20.75 22.69
N ALA A 557 40.26 20.93 23.12
CA ALA A 557 39.98 21.12 24.54
C ALA A 557 40.04 19.78 25.32
N PRO A 558 40.95 19.61 26.29
CA PRO A 558 40.96 18.44 27.15
C PRO A 558 39.88 18.60 28.24
N PHE A 559 38.76 17.89 28.11
CA PHE A 559 37.69 17.91 29.11
C PHE A 559 38.06 17.13 30.39
N PRO A 560 37.85 17.72 31.59
CA PRO A 560 37.75 16.97 32.84
C PRO A 560 36.34 16.35 32.99
N SER A 561 36.31 15.08 33.44
CA SER A 561 35.13 14.24 33.65
C SER A 561 34.29 14.66 34.88
N VAL A 562 33.54 15.75 34.82
CA VAL A 562 32.76 16.25 35.98
C VAL A 562 31.23 16.19 35.79
N PHE A 563 30.70 15.70 34.67
CA PHE A 563 29.28 15.37 34.56
C PHE A 563 29.08 14.03 33.87
N ASP A 564 29.54 12.99 34.57
CA ASP A 564 29.02 11.64 34.37
C ASP A 564 27.65 11.61 35.08
N PHE A 565 26.56 11.92 34.37
CA PHE A 565 25.23 11.62 34.87
C PHE A 565 25.03 10.10 34.77
N GLU A 566 25.59 9.38 35.74
CA GLU A 566 25.53 7.91 35.88
C GLU A 566 24.09 7.42 36.19
N ASN A 567 23.06 8.24 35.95
CA ASN A 567 21.67 7.94 36.27
C ASN A 567 20.75 8.40 35.12
N PRO A 568 20.15 7.47 34.35
CA PRO A 568 19.16 7.76 33.30
C PRO A 568 17.81 8.23 33.88
N VAL A 569 17.83 9.18 34.82
CA VAL A 569 16.74 9.44 35.79
C VAL A 569 16.20 10.87 35.71
N THR A 570 16.28 11.55 34.57
CA THR A 570 15.79 12.95 34.50
C THR A 570 14.83 13.26 33.36
N ASP A 571 14.27 12.23 32.72
CA ASP A 571 12.90 12.28 32.18
C ASP A 571 12.28 10.89 32.34
N HIS A 572 11.43 10.73 33.36
CA HIS A 572 10.79 9.46 33.69
C HIS A 572 9.44 9.28 33.00
N SER A 573 8.99 10.25 32.20
CA SER A 573 7.70 10.11 31.53
C SER A 573 7.84 9.19 30.32
N LEU A 574 7.03 8.14 30.31
CA LEU A 574 6.85 7.35 29.11
C LEU A 574 6.17 8.22 28.04
N VAL A 575 6.59 8.08 26.80
CA VAL A 575 5.94 8.69 25.64
C VAL A 575 5.35 7.60 24.76
N VAL A 576 4.32 7.96 24.01
CA VAL A 576 3.80 7.15 22.91
C VAL A 576 4.14 7.83 21.59
N MET A 577 4.27 7.02 20.53
CA MET A 577 4.60 7.50 19.20
C MET A 577 3.73 6.78 18.18
N ALA A 578 3.20 7.54 17.23
CA ALA A 578 2.53 7.04 16.05
C ALA A 578 3.34 7.44 14.80
N ARG A 579 3.33 6.57 13.78
CA ARG A 579 4.04 6.79 12.52
C ARG A 579 3.12 6.52 11.34
N ALA A 580 3.21 7.34 10.32
CA ALA A 580 2.62 7.08 9.01
C ALA A 580 3.57 7.53 7.90
N ILE A 581 3.32 7.05 6.71
CA ILE A 581 3.98 7.45 5.48
C ILE A 581 2.85 7.90 4.56
N GLY A 582 3.06 8.98 3.82
CA GLY A 582 2.13 9.41 2.78
C GLY A 582 2.85 9.98 1.57
N ARG A 583 2.07 10.22 0.50
CA ARG A 583 2.58 10.71 -0.77
C ARG A 583 1.60 11.69 -1.39
N LEU A 584 2.09 12.91 -1.55
CA LEU A 584 1.40 13.94 -2.33
C LEU A 584 1.70 13.70 -3.81
N ASP A 585 0.72 13.32 -4.62
CA ASP A 585 0.83 12.98 -6.04
C ASP A 585 0.84 14.21 -6.96
N THR A 586 0.09 15.27 -6.63
CA THR A 586 0.02 16.47 -7.48
C THR A 586 0.10 17.78 -6.69
N ALA A 587 0.28 18.89 -7.39
CA ALA A 587 0.23 20.19 -6.73
C ALA A 587 -1.21 20.46 -6.26
N GLY A 588 -1.39 20.67 -4.96
CA GLY A 588 -2.71 20.82 -4.33
C GLY A 588 -3.24 19.54 -3.66
N ASP A 589 -2.51 18.44 -3.78
CA ASP A 589 -2.75 17.19 -3.07
C ASP A 589 -2.47 17.36 -1.56
N THR A 590 -3.27 16.68 -0.74
CA THR A 590 -3.48 16.91 0.69
C THR A 590 -3.82 15.63 1.47
N ASP A 591 -2.84 14.92 1.97
CA ASP A 591 -3.11 13.77 2.81
C ASP A 591 -3.64 14.14 4.21
N VAL A 592 -4.74 13.51 4.63
CA VAL A 592 -5.29 13.66 5.98
C VAL A 592 -5.04 12.44 6.87
N PHE A 593 -4.33 12.68 7.98
CA PHE A 593 -4.16 11.75 9.10
C PHE A 593 -5.01 12.17 10.29
N MET A 594 -5.37 11.20 11.14
CA MET A 594 -6.14 11.44 12.36
C MET A 594 -5.42 10.82 13.56
N PHE A 595 -5.38 11.54 14.68
CA PHE A 595 -4.90 11.00 15.95
C PHE A 595 -5.78 11.46 17.12
N VAL A 596 -5.76 10.68 18.21
CA VAL A 596 -6.47 10.98 19.46
C VAL A 596 -5.45 10.99 20.60
N PRO A 597 -5.07 12.15 21.17
CA PRO A 597 -4.13 12.19 22.29
C PRO A 597 -4.60 11.33 23.46
N GLN A 598 -3.68 10.57 24.06
CA GLN A 598 -4.00 9.68 25.17
C GLN A 598 -4.28 10.42 26.47
N VAL A 599 -3.70 11.61 26.66
CA VAL A 599 -3.86 12.44 27.86
C VAL A 599 -4.17 13.87 27.47
N ASP A 600 -4.66 14.66 28.42
CA ASP A 600 -4.87 16.09 28.22
C ASP A 600 -3.53 16.85 28.22
N HIS A 601 -3.35 17.70 27.21
CA HIS A 601 -2.17 18.54 26.95
C HIS A 601 -2.48 20.02 27.20
N LEU A 602 -3.10 20.33 28.34
CA LEU A 602 -3.77 21.62 28.59
C LEU A 602 -3.03 22.54 29.57
N GLY A 603 -1.93 22.08 30.14
CA GLY A 603 -1.10 22.89 31.04
C GLY A 603 -0.20 23.86 30.27
N ARG A 604 0.30 24.90 30.95
CA ARG A 604 1.37 25.79 30.45
C ARG A 604 2.51 25.94 31.43
N PHE A 605 2.71 24.95 32.29
CA PHE A 605 3.89 24.98 33.15
C PHE A 605 5.09 24.91 32.21
N GLU A 606 5.97 25.91 32.19
CA GLU A 606 7.14 25.92 31.29
C GLU A 606 8.34 25.19 31.91
N GLY A 607 8.19 24.63 33.13
CA GLY A 607 9.32 24.26 33.96
C GLY A 607 10.04 25.55 34.40
N SER A 608 9.88 25.97 35.66
CA SER A 608 10.60 27.13 36.16
C SER A 608 12.09 26.79 36.32
N THR A 609 13.01 27.55 35.70
CA THR A 609 14.35 27.70 36.27
C THR A 609 14.17 28.29 37.67
N GLN A 610 14.84 27.73 38.68
CA GLN A 610 14.79 28.36 39.99
C GLN A 610 15.48 29.72 39.87
N VAL A 611 14.75 30.80 40.16
CA VAL A 611 15.33 32.13 40.37
C VAL A 611 15.57 32.34 41.86
N ASP A 612 16.66 33.00 42.22
CA ASP A 612 16.97 33.35 43.59
C ASP A 612 16.04 34.46 44.11
N ALA A 613 16.19 34.83 45.38
CA ALA A 613 15.36 35.85 46.04
C ALA A 613 15.45 37.26 45.39
N MET A 614 16.34 37.48 44.43
CA MET A 614 16.51 38.73 43.69
C MET A 614 15.88 38.68 42.29
N GLY A 615 15.34 37.52 41.88
CA GLY A 615 14.83 37.28 40.53
C GLY A 615 15.93 36.99 39.51
N ASP A 616 17.15 36.71 39.97
CA ASP A 616 18.26 36.27 39.12
C ASP A 616 18.23 34.73 39.04
N ASP A 617 18.48 34.14 37.88
CA ASP A 617 18.56 32.67 37.76
C ASP A 617 19.61 32.09 38.74
N ILE A 618 19.24 31.05 39.49
CA ILE A 618 20.19 30.34 40.34
C ILE A 618 21.23 29.70 39.43
N VAL A 619 22.51 30.06 39.61
CA VAL A 619 23.63 29.47 38.84
C VAL A 619 24.38 28.46 39.72
N PRO A 620 24.47 27.17 39.33
CA PRO A 620 23.93 26.58 38.10
C PRO A 620 22.40 26.36 38.18
N PRO A 621 21.68 26.43 37.03
CA PRO A 621 20.23 26.23 36.99
C PRO A 621 19.89 24.88 37.59
N LEU A 622 19.27 24.90 38.77
CA LEU A 622 18.67 23.72 39.37
C LEU A 622 17.30 23.55 38.74
N TRP A 623 17.25 22.73 37.70
CA TRP A 623 16.00 22.22 37.16
C TRP A 623 15.24 21.48 38.26
N ASN A 624 13.94 21.75 38.39
CA ASN A 624 13.10 20.88 39.20
C ASN A 624 12.97 19.54 38.47
N VAL A 625 13.70 18.55 38.97
CA VAL A 625 13.84 17.21 38.38
C VAL A 625 12.49 16.49 38.24
N ASN A 626 11.45 16.96 38.92
CA ASN A 626 10.13 16.33 38.95
C ASN A 626 9.02 17.12 38.21
N GLY A 627 9.32 18.27 37.61
CA GLY A 627 8.30 19.11 36.95
C GLY A 627 8.54 19.21 35.46
N ARG A 628 7.90 18.35 34.65
CA ARG A 628 7.87 18.54 33.20
C ARG A 628 7.11 19.84 32.89
N PRO A 629 7.56 20.63 31.90
CA PRO A 629 6.68 21.56 31.25
C PRO A 629 5.44 20.79 30.76
N ALA A 630 4.28 21.41 30.80
CA ALA A 630 3.02 20.76 30.49
C ALA A 630 3.07 19.89 29.22
N SER A 631 2.33 18.79 29.27
CA SER A 631 2.33 17.71 28.30
C SER A 631 2.30 18.19 26.84
N ARG A 632 3.24 17.73 26.01
CA ARG A 632 3.48 18.24 24.65
C ARG A 632 3.14 17.21 23.58
N ILE A 633 2.46 17.65 22.52
CA ILE A 633 2.42 16.91 21.25
C ILE A 633 3.55 17.44 20.37
N SER A 634 4.39 16.52 19.90
CA SER A 634 5.41 16.80 18.90
C SER A 634 5.01 16.15 17.58
N ILE A 635 5.03 16.93 16.50
CA ILE A 635 4.77 16.45 15.15
C ILE A 635 5.99 16.70 14.31
N LEU A 636 6.47 15.65 13.67
CA LEU A 636 7.61 15.66 12.78
C LEU A 636 7.15 15.13 11.42
N VAL A 637 7.33 15.94 10.38
CA VAL A 637 7.08 15.54 9.00
C VAL A 637 8.40 15.61 8.22
N GLN A 638 8.85 14.47 7.72
CA GLN A 638 10.12 14.33 7.01
C GLN A 638 9.87 14.03 5.54
N PHE A 639 10.25 14.94 4.66
CA PHE A 639 10.15 14.74 3.21
C PHE A 639 11.41 14.05 2.71
N GLU A 640 11.25 13.10 1.80
CA GLU A 640 12.39 12.48 1.13
C GLU A 640 13.08 13.52 0.24
N GLN A 641 14.37 13.80 0.50
CA GLN A 641 15.12 14.92 -0.08
C GLN A 641 15.25 14.82 -1.61
N GLU A 642 15.17 13.61 -2.16
CA GLU A 642 15.35 13.33 -3.59
C GLU A 642 14.16 13.82 -4.45
N TRP A 643 13.02 14.17 -3.84
CA TRP A 643 11.81 14.58 -4.56
C TRP A 643 11.66 16.12 -4.67
N THR A 644 12.66 16.88 -4.23
CA THR A 644 12.47 18.27 -3.76
C THR A 644 12.68 19.37 -4.80
N GLY A 645 11.94 19.31 -5.92
CA GLY A 645 11.54 20.52 -6.66
C GLY A 645 10.51 21.36 -5.89
N LEU A 646 10.65 21.48 -4.56
CA LEU A 646 9.57 21.81 -3.64
C LEU A 646 8.93 23.17 -3.94
N GLY A 647 7.65 23.11 -4.31
CA GLY A 647 6.71 24.10 -3.84
C GLY A 647 6.60 23.99 -2.30
N PRO A 648 6.16 25.07 -1.63
CA PRO A 648 6.01 25.04 -0.18
C PRO A 648 5.07 23.91 0.27
N VAL A 649 5.54 23.15 1.27
CA VAL A 649 4.71 22.21 2.03
C VAL A 649 3.94 22.99 3.09
N ALA A 650 2.67 22.65 3.31
CA ALA A 650 1.91 23.12 4.47
C ALA A 650 1.48 21.94 5.34
N ILE A 651 1.55 22.15 6.65
CA ILE A 651 1.03 21.20 7.63
C ILE A 651 -0.01 21.95 8.45
N GLN A 652 -1.23 21.43 8.46
CA GLN A 652 -2.36 22.02 9.17
C GLN A 652 -2.91 21.01 10.17
N ILE A 653 -3.40 21.49 11.30
CA ILE A 653 -3.99 20.64 12.33
C ILE A 653 -5.37 21.18 12.64
N PHE A 654 -6.38 20.37 12.35
CA PHE A 654 -7.77 20.66 12.65
C PHE A 654 -8.22 19.89 13.88
N ASP A 655 -9.08 20.50 14.69
CA ASP A 655 -9.75 19.81 15.78
C ASP A 655 -10.97 19.02 15.30
N SER A 656 -11.69 18.39 16.22
CA SER A 656 -12.85 17.54 15.90
C SER A 656 -14.05 18.29 15.31
N ASN A 657 -14.07 19.62 15.43
CA ASN A 657 -15.04 20.52 14.83
C ASN A 657 -14.51 21.16 13.54
N PHE A 658 -13.35 20.70 13.05
CA PHE A 658 -12.63 21.24 11.89
C PHE A 658 -12.26 22.71 12.03
N ASN A 659 -12.03 23.19 13.26
CA ASN A 659 -11.37 24.46 13.47
C ASN A 659 -9.85 24.24 13.44
N LEU A 660 -9.12 25.12 12.76
CA LEU A 660 -7.67 25.07 12.76
C LEU A 660 -7.15 25.37 14.18
N VAL A 661 -6.35 24.46 14.73
CA VAL A 661 -5.83 24.55 16.10
C VAL A 661 -4.81 25.68 16.25
N ASN A 662 -4.10 26.03 15.16
CA ASN A 662 -3.15 27.15 15.15
C ASN A 662 -3.22 27.93 13.83
N GLU A 663 -3.61 29.20 13.94
CA GLU A 663 -3.72 30.12 12.80
C GLU A 663 -2.39 30.39 12.08
N GLU A 664 -1.24 30.18 12.75
CA GLU A 664 0.08 30.33 12.14
C GLU A 664 0.34 29.32 11.00
N PHE A 665 -0.48 28.27 10.91
CA PHE A 665 -0.48 27.27 9.84
C PHE A 665 -1.55 27.51 8.75
N MET A 666 -2.31 28.62 8.80
CA MET A 666 -3.41 28.87 7.83
C MET A 666 -2.95 29.03 6.38
N THR A 667 -1.77 29.62 6.17
CA THR A 667 -1.20 29.74 4.83
C THR A 667 -0.07 28.74 4.72
N PRO A 668 0.08 28.03 3.57
CA PRO A 668 1.32 27.33 3.25
C PRO A 668 2.45 28.29 3.49
N GLN A 669 3.16 28.14 4.62
CA GLN A 669 4.28 29.01 4.87
C GLN A 669 5.22 28.68 3.73
N GLN A 670 5.51 29.69 2.90
CA GLN A 670 6.69 29.57 2.06
C GLN A 670 7.82 29.25 3.01
N SER A 671 8.29 28.01 2.98
CA SER A 671 9.50 27.55 3.65
C SER A 671 10.61 28.50 3.20
N HIS A 672 10.73 29.62 3.89
CA HIS A 672 11.66 30.68 3.60
C HIS A 672 12.94 30.29 4.32
N ASN A 673 13.58 29.23 3.84
CA ASN A 673 14.89 28.82 4.28
C ASN A 673 15.98 29.77 3.72
N THR A 674 15.76 31.09 3.85
CA THR A 674 16.66 32.12 3.31
C THR A 674 17.30 33.06 4.33
N SER A 675 16.85 33.15 5.58
CA SER A 675 17.66 33.77 6.65
C SER A 675 16.96 33.83 8.01
N LEU A 676 17.54 33.19 9.03
CA LEU A 676 17.75 33.62 10.43
C LEU A 676 16.63 34.34 11.23
N ASN A 677 15.42 34.52 10.73
CA ASN A 677 14.33 35.22 11.41
C ASN A 677 13.00 34.44 11.29
N ASN A 678 13.04 33.12 11.46
CA ASN A 678 11.81 32.33 11.61
C ASN A 678 11.18 32.59 12.99
N PRO A 679 9.84 32.58 13.11
CA PRO A 679 9.15 32.60 14.39
C PRO A 679 9.66 31.44 15.27
N ALA A 680 9.88 31.72 16.56
CA ALA A 680 10.40 30.76 17.52
C ALA A 680 9.52 29.49 17.52
N GLY A 681 10.12 28.32 17.30
CA GLY A 681 9.45 27.02 17.43
C GLY A 681 9.41 26.12 16.19
N VAL A 682 9.84 26.59 15.00
CA VAL A 682 9.72 25.80 13.75
C VAL A 682 10.98 25.00 13.40
N ASP A 683 12.15 25.40 13.90
CA ASP A 683 13.41 24.67 13.75
C ASP A 683 14.04 24.47 15.14
N SER A 684 13.67 23.40 15.86
CA SER A 684 14.42 23.01 17.05
C SER A 684 15.67 22.24 16.61
N PRO A 685 16.88 22.80 16.69
CA PRO A 685 18.10 22.12 16.21
C PRO A 685 18.42 20.85 17.00
N SER A 686 17.81 20.67 18.18
CA SER A 686 17.91 19.46 19.01
C SER A 686 17.24 18.23 18.38
N LEU A 687 16.40 18.38 17.36
CA LEU A 687 15.84 17.27 16.58
C LEU A 687 16.72 16.88 15.37
N LEU A 688 17.69 17.72 15.00
CA LEU A 688 18.62 17.45 13.91
C LEU A 688 19.84 16.71 14.48
N GLY A 689 19.99 15.42 14.16
CA GLY A 689 21.18 14.65 14.54
C GLY A 689 22.49 15.30 14.03
N PRO A 690 23.65 15.02 14.66
CA PRO A 690 24.91 15.75 14.45
C PRO A 690 25.59 15.58 13.07
N ASN A 691 24.90 15.00 12.07
CA ASN A 691 25.32 14.95 10.67
C ASN A 691 24.12 14.62 9.78
N PRO A 692 23.45 15.58 9.12
CA PRO A 692 22.47 15.26 8.09
C PRO A 692 23.21 14.84 6.81
N THR A 693 23.77 13.62 6.82
CA THR A 693 24.15 12.91 5.59
C THR A 693 23.02 11.98 5.13
N SER A 694 21.90 11.93 5.86
CA SER A 694 20.72 11.14 5.48
C SER A 694 19.91 11.87 4.42
N THR A 695 19.52 11.12 3.39
CA THR A 695 18.60 11.45 2.28
C THR A 695 17.21 11.95 2.68
N ASN A 696 16.94 12.17 3.96
CA ASN A 696 15.66 12.68 4.48
C ASN A 696 15.85 14.10 4.99
N LYS A 697 15.17 15.06 4.35
CA LYS A 697 15.17 16.44 4.81
C LYS A 697 14.06 16.60 5.84
N GLN A 698 14.43 16.91 7.07
CA GLN A 698 13.47 17.36 8.06
C GLN A 698 13.02 18.77 7.67
N GLU A 699 11.80 18.88 7.13
CA GLU A 699 11.23 20.18 6.74
C GLU A 699 10.47 20.83 7.89
N PHE A 700 9.92 20.04 8.81
CA PHE A 700 9.08 20.55 9.87
C PHE A 700 9.11 19.66 11.12
N GLY A 701 9.51 20.24 12.25
CA GLY A 701 9.36 19.64 13.57
C GLY A 701 8.80 20.69 14.51
N VAL A 702 7.54 20.55 14.90
CA VAL A 702 6.89 21.48 15.82
C VAL A 702 6.59 20.78 17.13
N THR A 703 6.97 21.42 18.23
CA THR A 703 6.43 21.13 19.55
C THR A 703 5.32 22.14 19.76
N LEU A 704 4.09 21.66 19.93
CA LEU A 704 2.94 22.55 20.02
C LEU A 704 2.62 22.80 21.49
N ASP A 705 2.86 24.02 21.95
CA ASP A 705 2.39 24.50 23.26
C ASP A 705 0.88 24.82 23.25
N ASN A 706 0.14 24.29 22.26
CA ASN A 706 -1.30 24.43 22.14
C ASN A 706 -2.03 23.44 23.06
N GLU A 707 -3.23 23.82 23.46
CA GLU A 707 -4.08 23.05 24.36
C GLU A 707 -4.77 21.92 23.56
N TYR A 708 -4.22 20.70 23.61
CA TYR A 708 -4.88 19.48 23.07
C TYR A 708 -5.65 18.75 24.15
N TRP A 709 -6.88 18.35 23.84
CA TRP A 709 -7.72 17.56 24.73
C TRP A 709 -7.51 16.07 24.47
N GLY A 710 -7.26 15.32 25.53
CA GLY A 710 -7.17 13.88 25.47
C GLY A 710 -8.53 13.29 25.14
N GLY A 711 -8.57 12.37 24.18
CA GLY A 711 -9.81 11.75 23.71
C GLY A 711 -10.63 12.57 22.69
N GLU A 712 -10.16 13.77 22.32
CA GLU A 712 -10.60 14.49 21.12
C GLU A 712 -9.84 13.99 19.87
N ALA A 713 -10.53 13.92 18.73
CA ALA A 713 -9.87 13.68 17.44
C ALA A 713 -9.22 14.95 16.88
N TYR A 714 -7.98 14.83 16.43
CA TYR A 714 -7.27 15.85 15.67
C TYR A 714 -6.90 15.33 14.29
N TYR A 715 -7.01 16.19 13.28
CA TYR A 715 -6.73 15.86 11.88
C TYR A 715 -5.50 16.64 11.42
N LEU A 716 -4.44 15.91 11.09
CA LEU A 716 -3.22 16.44 10.52
C LEU A 716 -3.34 16.38 9.00
N VAL A 717 -3.35 17.53 8.35
CA VAL A 717 -3.33 17.65 6.90
C VAL A 717 -1.91 17.97 6.47
N VAL A 718 -1.34 17.15 5.60
CA VAL A 718 -0.05 17.40 4.95
C VAL A 718 -0.33 17.75 3.50
N SER A 719 0.15 18.89 3.03
CA SER A 719 -0.12 19.36 1.67
C SER A 719 1.12 19.95 1.03
N SER A 720 1.15 20.00 -0.30
CA SER A 720 2.26 20.58 -1.05
C SER A 720 1.75 21.31 -2.29
N ALA A 721 2.26 22.53 -2.48
CA ALA A 721 2.08 23.24 -3.74
C ALA A 721 3.07 22.77 -4.83
N GLY A 722 3.94 21.81 -4.51
CA GLY A 722 4.99 21.28 -5.38
C GLY A 722 4.56 20.07 -6.22
N THR A 723 5.54 19.44 -6.85
CA THR A 723 5.37 18.16 -7.55
C THR A 723 5.35 16.98 -6.57
N ARG A 724 5.04 15.77 -7.08
CA ARG A 724 5.09 14.48 -6.39
C ARG A 724 6.14 14.42 -5.28
N THR A 725 5.75 14.16 -4.03
CA THR A 725 6.68 13.97 -2.91
C THR A 725 6.19 12.92 -1.93
N ARG A 726 7.12 12.16 -1.36
CA ARG A 726 6.87 11.26 -0.23
C ARG A 726 7.30 11.91 1.07
N TYR A 727 6.63 11.54 2.14
CA TYR A 727 7.01 11.99 3.47
C TYR A 727 6.61 10.99 4.55
N ASN A 728 7.30 11.09 5.69
CA ASN A 728 6.99 10.35 6.89
C ASN A 728 6.41 11.31 7.93
N VAL A 729 5.28 10.94 8.53
CA VAL A 729 4.69 11.62 9.68
C VAL A 729 5.05 10.84 10.93
N ILE A 730 5.51 11.55 11.94
CA ILE A 730 5.70 11.03 13.29
C ILE A 730 4.99 11.97 14.24
N VAL A 731 4.06 11.42 15.01
CA VAL A 731 3.43 12.14 16.13
C VAL A 731 3.89 11.47 17.41
N GLN A 732 4.38 12.27 18.35
CA GLN A 732 4.78 11.83 19.68
C GLN A 732 3.97 12.60 20.71
N GLY A 733 3.48 11.90 21.73
CA GLY A 733 2.77 12.48 22.86
C GLY A 733 3.16 11.81 24.16
N ASP A 734 2.78 12.43 25.27
CA ASP A 734 2.95 11.85 26.59
C ASP A 734 2.06 10.61 26.74
N ALA A 735 2.62 9.55 27.31
CA ALA A 735 1.85 8.35 27.64
C ALA A 735 1.12 8.55 28.97
N GLN A 736 0.00 7.86 29.14
CA GLN A 736 -0.61 7.67 30.45
C GLN A 736 0.26 6.68 31.24
N ASP A 737 1.04 7.19 32.21
CA ASP A 737 1.83 6.35 33.12
C ASP A 737 1.28 6.45 34.55
N ASP A 738 0.79 5.32 35.08
CA ASP A 738 0.27 5.15 36.44
C ASP A 738 1.39 5.14 37.51
N THR A 739 2.66 5.29 37.14
CA THR A 739 3.77 5.28 38.11
C THR A 739 4.11 6.63 38.73
N PHE A 740 3.68 7.77 38.17
CA PHE A 740 4.02 9.11 38.66
C PHE A 740 2.79 9.97 38.96
N GLY A 741 2.26 9.81 40.16
CA GLY A 741 1.07 10.51 40.68
C GLY A 741 -0.04 9.52 41.02
N THR A 742 -1.00 9.92 41.84
CA THR A 742 -2.23 9.13 42.01
C THR A 742 -3.17 9.48 40.87
N ASN A 743 -2.95 8.92 39.67
CA ASN A 743 -4.01 9.00 38.68
C ASN A 743 -5.16 8.12 39.17
N THR A 744 -6.33 8.70 39.35
CA THR A 744 -7.52 7.96 39.80
C THR A 744 -8.43 7.77 38.61
N ASP A 745 -7.95 7.05 37.60
CA ASP A 745 -8.79 6.59 36.50
C ASP A 745 -9.91 5.69 37.01
N ALA A 746 -10.96 5.57 36.21
CA ALA A 746 -12.00 4.61 36.54
C ALA A 746 -11.39 3.20 36.54
N PRO A 747 -11.75 2.36 37.52
CA PRO A 747 -11.15 1.05 37.65
C PRO A 747 -11.58 0.16 36.48
N SER A 748 -10.64 -0.68 36.02
CA SER A 748 -10.89 -1.63 34.94
C SER A 748 -11.98 -2.67 35.26
N GLU A 749 -12.53 -3.27 34.21
CA GLU A 749 -13.55 -4.33 34.30
C GLU A 749 -13.14 -5.41 35.31
N GLY A 750 -14.04 -5.72 36.25
CA GLY A 750 -13.83 -6.76 37.28
C GLY A 750 -13.30 -6.24 38.62
N ASN A 751 -12.83 -4.99 38.70
CA ASN A 751 -12.44 -4.36 39.96
C ASN A 751 -13.63 -3.69 40.70
N PHE A 752 -14.66 -4.49 41.04
CA PHE A 752 -15.89 -3.99 41.67
C PHE A 752 -15.66 -3.25 43.00
N GLY A 753 -14.58 -3.58 43.71
CA GLY A 753 -14.18 -2.91 44.95
C GLY A 753 -13.63 -1.50 44.70
N GLY A 754 -12.87 -1.30 43.62
CA GLY A 754 -12.38 0.00 43.18
C GLY A 754 -13.51 0.93 42.73
N ALA A 755 -14.55 0.38 42.10
CA ALA A 755 -15.66 1.18 41.56
C ALA A 755 -16.50 1.90 42.64
N VAL A 756 -16.26 1.59 43.92
CA VAL A 756 -16.81 2.38 45.03
C VAL A 756 -16.30 3.82 44.99
N ASN A 757 -15.07 4.05 44.52
CA ASN A 757 -14.50 5.38 44.38
C ASN A 757 -15.06 6.14 43.16
N THR A 758 -15.60 5.43 42.15
CA THR A 758 -16.30 5.97 40.98
C THR A 758 -17.82 5.83 41.11
N THR A 759 -18.36 6.12 42.30
CA THR A 759 -19.81 6.09 42.52
C THR A 759 -20.50 7.34 41.96
N LEU A 760 -21.33 7.15 40.94
CA LEU A 760 -22.20 8.18 40.39
C LEU A 760 -23.30 8.53 41.41
N THR A 761 -23.33 9.80 41.81
CA THR A 761 -24.32 10.31 42.78
C THR A 761 -25.46 11.01 42.03
N PHE A 762 -26.68 10.54 42.26
CA PHE A 762 -27.87 11.15 41.66
C PHE A 762 -28.15 12.52 42.28
N ASP A 763 -28.49 13.49 41.43
CA ASP A 763 -29.17 14.68 41.88
C ASP A 763 -30.53 14.28 42.47
N ASN A 764 -30.73 14.58 43.76
CA ASN A 764 -31.94 14.26 44.48
C ASN A 764 -33.21 14.85 43.84
N PHE A 765 -33.09 15.91 43.04
CA PHE A 765 -34.24 16.54 42.38
C PHE A 765 -34.59 15.93 41.02
N SER A 766 -33.61 15.63 40.18
CA SER A 766 -33.85 15.10 38.82
C SER A 766 -33.78 13.57 38.75
N GLY A 767 -33.06 12.90 39.64
CA GLY A 767 -32.77 11.47 39.49
C GLY A 767 -31.71 11.18 38.42
N ILE A 768 -30.99 12.21 37.96
CA ILE A 768 -29.92 12.09 36.96
C ILE A 768 -28.56 12.09 37.67
N ALA A 769 -27.68 11.20 37.24
CA ALA A 769 -26.25 11.25 37.51
C ALA A 769 -25.49 11.31 36.18
N SER A 770 -24.39 12.04 36.14
CA SER A 770 -23.50 12.08 34.97
C SER A 770 -22.05 12.16 35.44
N THR A 771 -21.13 11.77 34.55
CA THR A 771 -19.69 12.04 34.73
C THR A 771 -19.38 13.54 34.69
N ILE A 772 -20.27 14.37 34.13
CA ILE A 772 -20.19 15.84 34.13
C ILE A 772 -21.01 16.45 35.29
N GLY A 773 -20.53 17.56 35.86
CA GLY A 773 -21.33 18.47 36.69
C GLY A 773 -21.61 18.00 38.12
N ASN A 774 -21.10 16.84 38.52
CA ASN A 774 -21.17 16.39 39.90
C ASN A 774 -19.90 16.85 40.65
N THR A 775 -19.97 17.98 41.37
CA THR A 775 -18.82 18.54 42.11
C THR A 775 -18.25 17.62 43.20
N SER A 776 -18.95 16.54 43.56
CA SER A 776 -18.47 15.49 44.48
C SER A 776 -17.83 14.31 43.75
N PHE A 777 -17.91 14.31 42.43
CA PHE A 777 -17.37 13.33 41.52
C PHE A 777 -16.33 14.04 40.66
N VAL A 778 -15.08 13.99 41.10
CA VAL A 778 -13.96 14.36 40.24
C VAL A 778 -13.55 13.05 39.58
N PRO A 779 -13.86 12.84 38.28
CA PRO A 779 -13.68 11.54 37.63
C PRO A 779 -12.21 11.11 37.64
N GLU A 780 -11.33 12.11 37.65
CA GLU A 780 -9.89 11.97 37.68
C GLU A 780 -9.32 13.18 38.43
N VAL A 781 -8.70 12.97 39.59
CA VAL A 781 -7.87 14.00 40.25
C VAL A 781 -6.43 13.68 39.89
N ARG A 782 -5.80 14.51 39.07
CA ARG A 782 -4.35 14.45 38.89
C ARG A 782 -3.70 15.39 39.88
N GLU A 783 -2.94 14.83 40.80
CA GLU A 783 -2.17 15.57 41.78
C GLU A 783 -0.69 15.45 41.43
N PHE A 784 -0.09 16.56 41.01
CA PHE A 784 1.33 16.66 40.73
C PHE A 784 2.01 17.33 41.92
N ASP A 785 2.74 16.54 42.70
CA ASP A 785 3.57 17.06 43.79
C ASP A 785 4.88 17.64 43.21
N VAL A 786 5.01 18.95 43.31
CA VAL A 786 6.20 19.69 42.95
C VAL A 786 7.15 19.58 44.14
N GLU A 787 7.99 18.55 44.18
CA GLU A 787 8.97 18.37 45.25
C GLU A 787 10.03 19.47 45.17
N SER A 788 9.74 20.62 45.80
CA SER A 788 10.70 21.68 46.01
C SER A 788 11.75 21.14 46.97
N GLY A 789 12.99 20.92 46.50
CA GLY A 789 14.13 20.56 47.34
C GLY A 789 14.55 21.64 48.36
N ILE A 790 13.70 22.65 48.60
CA ILE A 790 13.92 23.77 49.52
C ILE A 790 13.06 23.54 50.77
N ASP A 791 13.68 23.74 51.95
CA ASP A 791 13.03 23.62 53.25
C ASP A 791 11.77 24.53 53.31
N PRO A 792 10.56 23.98 53.49
CA PRO A 792 9.30 24.74 53.49
C PRO A 792 9.19 25.80 54.61
N ALA A 793 10.22 25.92 55.46
CA ALA A 793 10.30 26.90 56.53
C ALA A 793 10.68 28.33 56.08
N GLU A 794 11.19 28.56 54.86
CA GLU A 794 11.61 29.90 54.40
C GLU A 794 10.62 30.54 53.39
N ASP A 795 9.46 30.96 53.92
CA ASP A 795 8.82 32.28 53.71
C ASP A 795 8.61 32.86 52.28
N PHE A 796 8.25 32.06 51.27
CA PHE A 796 7.67 32.58 50.02
C PHE A 796 6.15 32.32 49.93
N PRO A 797 5.30 33.32 50.26
CA PRO A 797 3.83 33.15 50.30
C PRO A 797 3.15 32.91 48.93
N ASN A 798 3.91 32.87 47.82
CA ASN A 798 3.38 32.76 46.46
C ASN A 798 3.79 31.46 45.74
N PHE A 799 4.54 30.56 46.37
CA PHE A 799 4.88 29.26 45.76
C PHE A 799 3.72 28.27 45.95
N PHE A 800 3.43 27.45 44.93
CA PHE A 800 2.54 26.30 45.05
C PHE A 800 3.39 25.03 45.04
N ASP A 801 3.01 24.06 45.85
CA ASP A 801 3.72 22.77 45.91
C ASP A 801 2.95 21.67 45.21
N THR A 802 1.69 21.92 44.84
CA THR A 802 0.84 20.92 44.22
C THR A 802 0.01 21.56 43.12
N ILE A 803 0.03 20.98 41.92
CA ILE A 803 -0.97 21.27 40.87
C ILE A 803 -2.01 20.16 40.93
N ARG A 804 -3.28 20.55 41.09
CA ARG A 804 -4.40 19.63 41.10
C ARG A 804 -5.32 19.92 39.93
N GLN A 805 -5.47 18.97 39.02
CA GLN A 805 -6.47 19.04 37.95
C GLN A 805 -7.71 18.29 38.40
N ASN A 806 -8.86 18.97 38.42
CA ASN A 806 -10.15 18.42 38.78
C ASN A 806 -11.11 18.52 37.60
N GLY A 807 -11.60 17.38 37.11
CA GLY A 807 -12.66 17.33 36.11
C GLY A 807 -12.11 16.88 34.77
N GLN A 808 -12.64 15.77 34.30
CA GLN A 808 -12.37 15.18 32.99
C GLN A 808 -13.56 14.31 32.62
N LEU A 809 -13.84 14.17 31.34
CA LEU A 809 -14.75 13.13 30.87
C LEU A 809 -14.17 11.73 31.11
N GLY A 810 -15.02 10.70 31.02
CA GLY A 810 -14.50 9.33 30.93
C GLY A 810 -13.74 9.19 29.60
N ARG A 811 -12.69 8.40 29.56
CA ARG A 811 -11.83 8.28 28.38
C ARG A 811 -11.30 6.87 28.24
N ILE A 812 -11.39 6.33 27.03
CA ILE A 812 -10.79 5.07 26.62
C ILE A 812 -9.49 5.42 25.88
N THR A 813 -8.34 5.21 26.51
CA THR A 813 -7.03 5.67 25.99
C THR A 813 -6.33 4.66 25.09
N ASP A 814 -6.65 3.38 25.27
CA ASP A 814 -6.29 2.30 24.36
C ASP A 814 -7.46 1.32 24.18
N ILE A 815 -7.36 0.43 23.20
CA ILE A 815 -8.45 -0.51 22.87
C ILE A 815 -8.78 -1.51 24.00
N ASN A 816 -7.85 -1.74 24.92
CA ASN A 816 -8.01 -2.65 26.07
C ASN A 816 -8.48 -1.93 27.33
N ASP A 817 -8.51 -0.60 27.32
CA ASP A 817 -8.98 0.22 28.40
C ASP A 817 -10.49 0.02 28.66
N THR A 818 -10.87 0.07 29.94
CA THR A 818 -12.23 -0.08 30.42
C THR A 818 -12.44 0.78 31.64
N ASP A 819 -13.57 1.48 31.67
CA ASP A 819 -13.94 2.33 32.78
C ASP A 819 -15.17 1.77 33.49
N MET A 820 -15.06 1.47 34.78
CA MET A 820 -16.19 0.98 35.57
C MET A 820 -16.73 2.02 36.55
N TYR A 821 -18.03 2.27 36.47
CA TYR A 821 -18.80 3.14 37.36
C TYR A 821 -19.81 2.36 38.18
N ARG A 822 -20.12 2.85 39.38
CA ARG A 822 -21.16 2.29 40.26
C ARG A 822 -22.29 3.27 40.45
N PHE A 823 -23.54 2.79 40.50
CA PHE A 823 -24.66 3.55 41.03
C PHE A 823 -25.55 2.69 41.92
N VAL A 824 -26.26 3.33 42.85
CA VAL A 824 -27.24 2.67 43.73
C VAL A 824 -28.63 3.18 43.38
N ALA A 825 -29.52 2.27 43.00
CA ALA A 825 -30.88 2.64 42.63
C ALA A 825 -31.62 3.20 43.86
N THR A 826 -32.03 4.47 43.80
CA THR A 826 -32.71 5.15 44.92
C THR A 826 -34.14 4.64 45.13
N LYS A 827 -34.73 4.04 44.08
CA LYS A 827 -36.10 3.48 44.05
C LYS A 827 -36.18 2.30 43.09
N THR A 828 -37.18 1.44 43.30
CA THR A 828 -37.54 0.39 42.32
C THR A 828 -38.24 1.04 41.14
N GLY A 829 -37.81 0.73 39.92
CA GLY A 829 -38.31 1.36 38.70
C GLY A 829 -37.39 1.05 37.52
N THR A 830 -37.15 2.04 36.67
CA THR A 830 -36.19 1.94 35.57
C THR A 830 -35.02 2.92 35.72
N ALA A 831 -33.88 2.54 35.15
CA ALA A 831 -32.71 3.37 34.95
C ALA A 831 -32.32 3.34 33.46
N GLU A 832 -32.27 4.51 32.84
CA GLU A 832 -31.82 4.74 31.47
C GLU A 832 -30.33 5.13 31.52
N ILE A 833 -29.48 4.37 30.85
CA ILE A 833 -28.04 4.55 30.76
C ILE A 833 -27.72 4.96 29.33
N ILE A 834 -27.05 6.09 29.17
CA ILE A 834 -26.71 6.70 27.87
C ILE A 834 -25.23 7.05 27.89
N ILE A 835 -24.55 6.72 26.80
CA ILE A 835 -23.25 7.29 26.45
C ILE A 835 -23.47 8.38 25.40
N SER A 836 -22.64 9.42 25.44
CA SER A 836 -22.55 10.44 24.40
C SER A 836 -21.08 10.66 24.08
N THR A 837 -20.74 10.63 22.80
CA THR A 837 -19.38 10.90 22.31
C THR A 837 -19.32 12.18 21.49
N THR A 838 -20.45 12.77 21.12
CA THR A 838 -20.51 13.94 20.23
C THR A 838 -20.94 15.20 20.97
N GLN A 839 -20.37 16.36 20.61
CA GLN A 839 -20.58 17.65 21.26
C GLN A 839 -20.46 17.58 22.80
N ILE A 840 -19.55 16.74 23.29
CA ILE A 840 -19.31 16.60 24.72
C ILE A 840 -18.55 17.83 25.21
N THR A 841 -19.02 18.41 26.31
CA THR A 841 -18.36 19.55 26.94
C THR A 841 -17.45 19.04 28.03
N ASP A 842 -16.16 18.97 27.73
CA ASP A 842 -15.14 18.66 28.71
C ASP A 842 -14.73 19.93 29.44
N ALA A 843 -14.55 19.82 30.75
CA ALA A 843 -14.22 20.96 31.58
C ALA A 843 -13.32 20.50 32.72
N PHE A 844 -12.13 21.09 32.77
CA PHE A 844 -11.18 20.85 33.84
C PHE A 844 -10.91 22.12 34.62
N GLN A 845 -10.67 21.92 35.91
CA GLN A 845 -10.26 22.95 36.84
C GLN A 845 -8.84 22.65 37.32
N GLU A 846 -7.89 23.48 36.90
CA GLU A 846 -6.53 23.46 37.38
C GLU A 846 -6.41 24.33 38.64
N GLN A 847 -6.02 23.73 39.76
CA GLN A 847 -5.77 24.40 41.03
C GLN A 847 -4.29 24.38 41.33
N PHE A 848 -3.73 25.56 41.60
CA PHE A 848 -2.39 25.70 42.15
C PHE A 848 -2.53 25.76 43.67
N ILE A 849 -2.05 24.75 44.38
CA ILE A 849 -2.26 24.57 45.81
C ILE A 849 -0.94 24.81 46.54
N ASN A 850 -0.97 25.74 47.49
CA ASN A 850 0.04 25.84 48.52
C ASN A 850 -0.42 25.00 49.73
N PRO A 851 0.37 24.06 50.26
CA PRO A 851 -0.06 23.18 51.36
C PRO A 851 -0.47 23.93 52.63
N LEU A 852 0.07 25.12 52.86
CA LEU A 852 -0.24 25.97 54.02
C LEU A 852 -1.46 26.87 53.80
N LEU A 853 -1.67 27.35 52.57
CA LEU A 853 -2.71 28.35 52.24
C LEU A 853 -3.94 27.77 51.51
N GLY A 854 -3.85 26.54 51.01
CA GLY A 854 -4.84 25.95 50.12
C GLY A 854 -4.68 26.42 48.67
N PRO A 855 -5.73 26.31 47.84
CA PRO A 855 -5.70 26.78 46.46
C PRO A 855 -5.41 28.29 46.39
N ILE A 856 -4.28 28.65 45.80
CA ILE A 856 -3.85 30.05 45.60
C ILE A 856 -4.30 30.61 44.24
N SER A 857 -4.48 29.73 43.25
CA SER A 857 -5.02 30.07 41.93
C SER A 857 -5.89 28.92 41.41
N THR A 858 -6.88 29.26 40.60
CA THR A 858 -7.77 28.29 39.97
C THR A 858 -8.09 28.76 38.57
N ARG A 859 -7.83 27.91 37.58
CA ARG A 859 -8.16 28.12 36.17
C ARG A 859 -9.21 27.10 35.78
N ASN A 860 -10.33 27.55 35.23
CA ASN A 860 -11.29 26.66 34.61
C ASN A 860 -11.11 26.78 33.10
N ILE A 861 -10.93 25.65 32.43
CA ILE A 861 -10.89 25.58 30.98
C ILE A 861 -11.96 24.57 30.57
N SER A 862 -12.69 24.88 29.52
CA SER A 862 -13.70 24.01 28.96
C SER A 862 -13.66 24.05 27.46
N LYS A 863 -13.86 22.91 26.81
CA LYS A 863 -14.00 22.80 25.36
C LYS A 863 -15.17 21.87 25.06
N THR A 864 -15.92 22.20 24.02
CA THR A 864 -16.90 21.29 23.44
C THR A 864 -16.31 20.68 22.18
N TYR A 865 -16.23 19.36 22.12
CA TYR A 865 -15.61 18.63 21.02
C TYR A 865 -16.38 17.34 20.69
N ASN A 866 -16.04 16.72 19.57
CA ASN A 866 -16.55 15.41 19.18
C ASN A 866 -15.46 14.37 19.43
N SER A 867 -15.75 13.39 20.26
CA SER A 867 -14.91 12.22 20.39
C SER A 867 -15.21 11.23 19.27
N PRO A 868 -14.18 10.59 18.68
CA PRO A 868 -14.42 9.62 17.65
C PRO A 868 -14.83 8.25 18.21
N LEU A 869 -14.72 8.03 19.53
CA LEU A 869 -15.00 6.75 20.18
C LEU A 869 -16.31 6.12 19.68
N ASP A 870 -16.23 4.85 19.31
CA ASP A 870 -17.36 3.95 19.18
C ASP A 870 -17.41 3.09 20.45
N ALA A 871 -18.31 3.47 21.36
CA ALA A 871 -18.32 2.98 22.72
C ALA A 871 -19.24 1.76 22.87
N ALA A 872 -18.91 0.87 23.78
CA ALA A 872 -19.81 -0.17 24.27
C ALA A 872 -20.04 -0.04 25.77
N ILE A 873 -21.25 -0.38 26.20
CA ILE A 873 -21.61 -0.49 27.62
C ILE A 873 -21.91 -1.92 28.00
N ARG A 874 -21.48 -2.26 29.21
CA ARG A 874 -21.79 -3.52 29.86
C ARG A 874 -22.28 -3.25 31.27
N ILE A 875 -23.31 -3.97 31.68
CA ILE A 875 -23.96 -3.72 32.97
C ILE A 875 -23.91 -4.98 33.81
N TYR A 876 -23.53 -4.81 35.07
CA TYR A 876 -23.46 -5.86 36.09
C TYR A 876 -24.42 -5.58 37.25
N ASP A 877 -24.98 -6.65 37.81
CA ASP A 877 -25.74 -6.59 39.07
C ASP A 877 -24.82 -6.51 40.29
N SER A 878 -25.40 -6.38 41.49
CA SER A 878 -24.66 -6.35 42.76
C SER A 878 -23.87 -7.61 43.08
N ASN A 879 -24.08 -8.71 42.34
CA ASN A 879 -23.35 -9.97 42.49
C ASN A 879 -22.20 -10.10 41.47
N GLY A 880 -22.01 -9.12 40.59
CA GLY A 880 -21.04 -9.17 39.51
C GLY A 880 -21.48 -10.03 38.31
N ASN A 881 -22.78 -10.32 38.16
CA ASN A 881 -23.30 -10.99 36.97
C ASN A 881 -23.60 -9.96 35.88
N GLN A 882 -23.11 -10.19 34.66
CA GLN A 882 -23.49 -9.37 33.52
C GLN A 882 -24.98 -9.57 33.21
N ILE A 883 -25.72 -8.46 33.13
CA ILE A 883 -27.16 -8.44 32.82
C ILE A 883 -27.46 -7.78 31.48
N ALA A 884 -26.52 -7.00 30.92
CA ALA A 884 -26.66 -6.40 29.60
C ALA A 884 -25.30 -6.11 28.94
N TYR A 885 -25.30 -6.08 27.61
CA TYR A 885 -24.24 -5.57 26.76
C TYR A 885 -24.89 -4.88 25.55
N VAL A 886 -24.45 -3.67 25.23
CA VAL A 886 -24.94 -2.86 24.12
C VAL A 886 -23.76 -2.06 23.57
N ASN A 887 -23.50 -2.12 22.28
CA ASN A 887 -22.48 -1.32 21.59
C ASN A 887 -23.06 -0.25 20.68
N ASP A 888 -24.35 -0.31 20.38
CA ASP A 888 -25.03 0.61 19.49
C ASP A 888 -26.48 0.84 19.95
N TYR A 889 -27.07 1.94 19.51
CA TYR A 889 -28.50 2.12 19.63
C TYR A 889 -29.09 2.52 18.28
N LEU A 890 -29.57 1.51 17.55
CA LEU A 890 -30.29 1.65 16.29
C LEU A 890 -31.50 2.58 16.35
N GLY A 891 -31.96 2.95 17.56
CA GLY A 891 -33.01 3.93 17.74
C GLY A 891 -32.60 5.36 17.47
N TYR A 892 -31.31 5.68 17.40
CA TYR A 892 -30.83 7.01 17.02
C TYR A 892 -30.77 7.18 15.49
N THR A 893 -30.81 8.43 15.03
CA THR A 893 -30.61 8.73 13.61
C THR A 893 -29.11 8.74 13.28
N ALA A 894 -28.76 8.51 12.02
CA ALA A 894 -27.37 8.62 11.56
C ALA A 894 -26.88 10.09 11.60
N GLU A 895 -27.79 11.06 11.46
CA GLU A 895 -27.48 12.49 11.54
C GLU A 895 -27.33 13.02 12.98
N GLY A 896 -27.56 12.15 13.97
CA GLY A 896 -27.55 12.49 15.38
C GLY A 896 -28.91 12.97 15.91
N THR A 897 -29.12 12.72 17.20
CA THR A 897 -30.33 13.07 17.94
C THR A 897 -29.96 13.90 19.16
N THR A 898 -30.62 15.03 19.37
CA THR A 898 -30.47 15.79 20.62
C THR A 898 -31.46 15.29 21.67
N ILE A 899 -30.95 14.82 22.80
CA ILE A 899 -31.72 14.52 24.00
C ILE A 899 -31.64 15.73 24.94
N ASN A 900 -32.74 16.46 25.06
CA ASN A 900 -32.79 17.67 25.89
C ASN A 900 -33.03 17.30 27.35
N PHE A 901 -32.06 17.35 28.29
CA PHE A 901 -32.25 16.94 29.70
C PHE A 901 -33.05 17.93 30.59
N GLY A 902 -33.99 18.69 30.01
CA GLY A 902 -34.85 19.71 30.62
C GLY A 902 -34.70 21.07 29.94
N ASP A 903 -35.56 22.06 30.23
CA ASP A 903 -35.59 23.43 29.62
C ASP A 903 -34.32 24.28 29.93
N GLY A 904 -33.11 23.73 29.82
CA GLY A 904 -31.85 24.32 30.30
C GLY A 904 -31.75 24.42 31.83
N ALA A 905 -32.65 23.77 32.58
CA ALA A 905 -32.79 23.95 34.02
C ALA A 905 -31.94 23.00 34.88
N ASN A 906 -31.39 21.91 34.31
CA ASN A 906 -30.37 21.10 34.97
C ASN A 906 -28.99 21.53 34.45
N PRO A 907 -28.30 22.49 35.10
CA PRO A 907 -27.02 23.01 34.62
C PRO A 907 -25.90 21.95 34.63
N ASN A 908 -26.13 20.77 35.18
CA ASN A 908 -25.09 19.76 35.39
C ASN A 908 -24.91 18.79 34.21
N VAL A 909 -25.91 18.64 33.32
CA VAL A 909 -25.84 17.68 32.20
C VAL A 909 -25.97 18.35 30.83
N GLY A 910 -26.82 19.38 30.71
CA GLY A 910 -27.07 20.05 29.42
C GLY A 910 -27.89 19.22 28.43
N ASP A 911 -28.08 19.76 27.22
CA ASP A 911 -28.60 18.99 26.09
C ASP A 911 -27.46 18.12 25.54
N VAL A 912 -27.79 16.89 25.14
CA VAL A 912 -26.77 15.88 24.79
C VAL A 912 -27.05 15.38 23.38
N GLN A 913 -26.01 15.34 22.55
CA GLN A 913 -26.13 14.89 21.17
C GLN A 913 -25.60 13.46 21.04
N VAL A 914 -26.46 12.56 20.61
CA VAL A 914 -26.16 11.12 20.50
C VAL A 914 -26.33 10.63 19.07
N PHE A 915 -25.50 9.68 18.66
CA PHE A 915 -25.49 9.06 17.33
C PHE A 915 -25.75 7.57 17.43
N ARG A 916 -25.99 6.87 16.32
CA ARG A 916 -26.24 5.41 16.33
C ARG A 916 -25.16 4.60 17.04
N LYS A 917 -23.89 5.01 16.91
CA LYS A 917 -22.74 4.43 17.61
C LYS A 917 -22.76 4.65 19.13
N ASP A 918 -23.54 5.60 19.64
CA ASP A 918 -23.63 5.86 21.07
C ASP A 918 -24.58 4.85 21.74
N PRO A 919 -24.10 4.00 22.66
CA PRO A 919 -24.93 2.98 23.26
C PRO A 919 -25.96 3.56 24.24
N ARG A 920 -27.16 2.97 24.24
CA ARG A 920 -28.25 3.26 25.18
C ARG A 920 -28.88 1.98 25.69
N PHE A 921 -29.12 1.90 27.00
CA PHE A 921 -29.82 0.78 27.61
C PHE A 921 -30.79 1.23 28.71
N VAL A 922 -31.95 0.59 28.80
CA VAL A 922 -32.93 0.83 29.88
C VAL A 922 -33.08 -0.43 30.71
N LEU A 923 -32.69 -0.35 31.98
CA LEU A 923 -32.68 -1.45 32.93
C LEU A 923 -33.82 -1.30 33.95
N ASN A 924 -34.47 -2.41 34.32
CA ASN A 924 -35.29 -2.48 35.52
C ASN A 924 -34.41 -2.57 36.78
N VAL A 925 -34.54 -1.62 37.69
CA VAL A 925 -33.72 -1.52 38.90
C VAL A 925 -34.56 -1.71 40.18
N GLN A 926 -33.94 -2.26 41.23
CA GLN A 926 -34.58 -2.40 42.55
C GLN A 926 -33.97 -1.43 43.55
N GLN A 927 -34.81 -0.83 44.39
CA GLN A 927 -34.36 0.10 45.42
C GLN A 927 -33.26 -0.49 46.30
N GLY A 928 -32.17 0.27 46.47
CA GLY A 928 -31.03 -0.08 47.30
C GLY A 928 -30.08 -1.12 46.68
N GLN A 929 -30.38 -1.65 45.49
CA GLN A 929 -29.44 -2.49 44.77
C GLN A 929 -28.37 -1.64 44.09
N GLU A 930 -27.17 -2.21 44.04
CA GLU A 930 -26.02 -1.63 43.37
C GLU A 930 -25.92 -2.22 41.96
N TYR A 931 -25.53 -1.38 41.03
CA TYR A 931 -25.29 -1.74 39.64
C TYR A 931 -23.96 -1.14 39.21
N PHE A 932 -23.28 -1.82 38.29
CA PHE A 932 -22.02 -1.38 37.74
C PHE A 932 -22.16 -1.23 36.22
N VAL A 933 -21.67 -0.12 35.69
CA VAL A 933 -21.63 0.19 34.26
C VAL A 933 -20.17 0.21 33.85
N VAL A 934 -19.79 -0.66 32.93
CA VAL A 934 -18.47 -0.65 32.29
C VAL A 934 -18.62 -0.01 30.92
N VAL A 935 -17.80 0.99 30.64
CA VAL A 935 -17.63 1.59 29.31
C VAL A 935 -16.34 1.05 28.72
N GLU A 936 -16.37 0.65 27.45
CA GLU A 936 -15.24 0.07 26.74
C GLU A 936 -15.31 0.43 25.25
N SER A 937 -14.25 0.17 24.49
CA SER A 937 -14.27 0.26 23.02
C SER A 937 -15.13 -0.84 22.41
N SER A 938 -16.04 -0.50 21.48
CA SER A 938 -16.79 -1.49 20.70
C SER A 938 -15.87 -2.35 19.80
N GLN A 939 -14.70 -1.79 19.46
CA GLN A 939 -13.71 -2.39 18.56
C GLN A 939 -12.87 -3.45 19.26
N ARG A 940 -12.91 -3.52 20.61
CA ARG A 940 -12.10 -4.45 21.41
C ARG A 940 -12.31 -5.93 21.10
N TYR A 941 -13.54 -6.32 20.76
CA TYR A 941 -13.90 -7.72 20.59
C TYR A 941 -14.52 -7.99 19.20
N SER A 942 -13.97 -8.96 18.48
CA SER A 942 -14.43 -9.34 17.12
C SER A 942 -15.54 -10.39 17.10
N SER A 943 -15.64 -11.22 18.14
CA SER A 943 -16.63 -12.29 18.20
C SER A 943 -17.14 -12.53 19.62
N ASN A 944 -18.46 -12.77 19.73
CA ASN A 944 -19.15 -13.01 21.00
C ASN A 944 -18.92 -11.89 22.04
N ALA A 945 -18.84 -10.62 21.62
CA ALA A 945 -18.62 -9.48 22.51
C ALA A 945 -19.66 -9.38 23.66
N SER A 946 -20.87 -9.88 23.42
CA SER A 946 -21.94 -9.97 24.42
C SER A 946 -21.77 -11.08 25.46
N ALA A 947 -20.76 -11.96 25.33
CA ALA A 947 -20.56 -13.08 26.25
C ALA A 947 -20.28 -12.60 27.68
N ALA A 948 -21.04 -13.17 28.64
CA ALA A 948 -20.97 -12.82 30.04
C ALA A 948 -19.63 -13.15 30.71
N ASN A 949 -18.93 -14.18 30.22
CA ASN A 949 -17.59 -14.54 30.70
C ASN A 949 -16.53 -13.82 29.84
N PRO A 950 -15.71 -12.92 30.40
CA PRO A 950 -14.65 -12.22 29.67
C PRO A 950 -13.73 -13.17 28.91
N ALA A 951 -13.40 -14.34 29.48
CA ALA A 951 -12.52 -15.34 28.85
C ALA A 951 -13.15 -16.05 27.63
N SER A 952 -14.44 -15.84 27.35
CA SER A 952 -15.14 -16.39 26.18
C SER A 952 -15.29 -15.37 25.05
N ARG A 953 -14.85 -14.12 25.24
CA ARG A 953 -14.86 -13.07 24.23
C ARG A 953 -13.62 -13.23 23.35
N GLY A 954 -13.78 -13.15 22.03
CA GLY A 954 -12.65 -13.14 21.10
C GLY A 954 -12.12 -11.72 20.95
N ALA A 955 -10.86 -11.48 21.32
CA ALA A 955 -10.18 -10.21 21.05
C ALA A 955 -10.27 -9.88 19.55
N ALA A 956 -10.37 -8.59 19.23
CA ALA A 956 -10.26 -8.17 17.84
C ALA A 956 -8.85 -8.46 17.31
N ASP A 957 -8.79 -8.88 16.05
CA ASP A 957 -7.54 -8.88 15.30
C ASP A 957 -7.14 -7.41 15.11
N PRO A 958 -5.94 -6.97 15.53
CA PRO A 958 -5.50 -5.58 15.36
C PRO A 958 -5.62 -5.05 13.94
N ASN A 959 -5.56 -5.92 12.92
CA ASN A 959 -5.72 -5.57 11.50
C ASN A 959 -7.18 -5.35 11.08
N ARG A 960 -8.14 -5.67 11.96
CA ARG A 960 -9.59 -5.51 11.74
C ARG A 960 -10.22 -4.49 12.68
N VAL A 961 -9.40 -3.83 13.49
CA VAL A 961 -9.82 -2.75 14.38
C VAL A 961 -9.87 -1.47 13.57
N ASP A 962 -10.99 -0.76 13.62
CA ASP A 962 -11.03 0.61 13.15
C ASP A 962 -10.44 1.53 14.22
N TRP A 963 -9.14 1.82 14.08
CA TRP A 963 -8.40 2.64 15.03
C TRP A 963 -8.84 4.11 15.05
N ARG A 964 -9.62 4.57 14.07
CA ARG A 964 -10.17 5.93 14.06
C ARG A 964 -11.18 6.12 15.18
N VAL A 965 -11.94 5.08 15.50
CA VAL A 965 -13.04 5.10 16.48
C VAL A 965 -12.77 4.23 17.72
N ALA A 966 -11.60 3.59 17.81
CA ALA A 966 -11.29 2.66 18.89
C ALA A 966 -11.08 3.32 20.26
N THR A 967 -10.63 4.58 20.29
CA THR A 967 -10.30 5.34 21.51
C THR A 967 -10.98 6.71 21.50
N GLY A 968 -11.10 7.32 22.68
CA GLY A 968 -11.70 8.65 22.82
C GLY A 968 -12.39 8.89 24.15
N SER A 969 -12.91 10.11 24.33
CA SER A 969 -13.68 10.54 25.49
C SER A 969 -15.18 10.26 25.36
N TYR A 970 -15.86 10.19 26.49
CA TYR A 970 -17.31 10.02 26.52
C TYR A 970 -17.93 10.64 27.77
N GLN A 971 -19.21 11.01 27.63
CA GLN A 971 -20.07 11.38 28.74
C GLN A 971 -21.00 10.21 29.07
N LEU A 972 -20.94 9.72 30.31
CA LEU A 972 -21.90 8.74 30.83
C LEU A 972 -23.02 9.47 31.58
N ILE A 973 -24.25 9.08 31.29
CA ILE A 973 -25.47 9.63 31.88
C ILE A 973 -26.34 8.47 32.36
N ILE A 974 -26.78 8.55 33.61
CA ILE A 974 -27.72 7.62 34.22
C ILE A 974 -28.93 8.40 34.70
N ASN A 975 -30.07 8.17 34.05
CA ASN A 975 -31.36 8.73 34.40
C ASN A 975 -32.21 7.66 35.11
N ALA A 976 -32.26 7.72 36.43
CA ALA A 976 -33.01 6.78 37.26
C ALA A 976 -34.31 7.40 37.79
N THR A 977 -35.30 6.55 38.05
CA THR A 977 -36.61 6.99 38.58
C THR A 977 -36.42 7.80 39.89
N PRO A 978 -36.86 9.08 39.95
CA PRO A 978 -36.56 9.96 41.08
C PRO A 978 -37.29 9.60 42.38
N GLN A 979 -36.73 10.09 43.50
CA GLN A 979 -37.18 9.77 44.86
C GLN A 979 -38.34 10.71 45.31
N ASN A 980 -39.59 10.27 45.22
CA ASN A 980 -40.73 10.88 45.91
C ASN A 980 -41.33 9.89 46.92
N ASN A 981 -41.44 10.29 48.18
CA ASN A 981 -41.59 9.39 49.33
C ASN A 981 -42.99 8.75 49.51
N VAL A 982 -43.91 8.97 48.56
CA VAL A 982 -45.33 8.54 48.66
C VAL A 982 -45.88 7.98 47.34
N ASP A 983 -45.26 8.33 46.22
CA ASP A 983 -45.78 8.15 44.87
C ASP A 983 -44.80 7.26 44.09
N ASP A 984 -45.29 6.26 43.35
CA ASP A 984 -44.50 5.28 42.60
C ASP A 984 -43.97 5.81 41.26
N HIS A 985 -44.57 6.87 40.72
CA HIS A 985 -44.05 7.59 39.56
C HIS A 985 -43.91 9.09 39.84
N SER A 986 -43.60 9.89 38.83
CA SER A 986 -43.60 11.35 38.98
C SER A 986 -44.98 11.90 38.65
N ASN A 987 -45.48 12.78 39.52
CA ASN A 987 -46.66 13.62 39.32
C ASN A 987 -46.45 14.87 38.46
N ALA A 988 -45.22 15.16 38.03
CA ALA A 988 -44.87 16.34 37.26
C ALA A 988 -44.36 15.97 35.85
N ALA A 989 -44.84 16.72 34.85
CA ALA A 989 -44.32 16.68 33.49
C ALA A 989 -43.02 17.49 33.40
N GLY A 990 -42.07 17.05 32.58
CA GLY A 990 -40.84 17.78 32.30
C GLY A 990 -39.78 17.62 33.38
N ALA A 991 -38.53 17.82 32.97
CA ALA A 991 -37.30 17.61 33.74
C ALA A 991 -36.92 16.14 34.03
N PHE A 992 -37.22 15.20 33.10
CA PHE A 992 -36.71 13.81 33.14
C PHE A 992 -37.17 13.03 34.37
N ARG A 993 -38.29 13.45 34.95
CA ARG A 993 -38.91 12.77 36.07
C ARG A 993 -39.80 11.63 35.62
N GLU A 994 -40.05 11.54 34.32
CA GLU A 994 -40.85 10.50 33.73
C GLU A 994 -40.14 9.15 33.83
N THR A 995 -40.87 8.13 34.29
CA THR A 995 -40.31 6.77 34.31
C THR A 995 -40.16 6.26 32.87
N VAL A 996 -38.95 5.85 32.51
CA VAL A 996 -38.66 5.40 31.15
C VAL A 996 -39.21 4.00 30.94
N ILE A 997 -40.01 3.80 29.90
CA ILE A 997 -40.47 2.49 29.45
C ILE A 997 -39.40 1.93 28.53
N ALA A 998 -38.80 0.80 28.93
CA ALA A 998 -37.85 0.08 28.11
C ALA A 998 -38.58 -0.52 26.90
N ILE A 999 -38.20 -0.08 25.70
CA ILE A 999 -38.58 -0.75 24.45
C ILE A 999 -37.38 -1.60 24.06
N ASP A 1000 -37.61 -2.90 23.90
CA ASP A 1000 -36.58 -3.81 23.41
C ASP A 1000 -36.28 -3.49 21.95
N SER A 1001 -35.06 -3.02 21.68
CA SER A 1001 -34.57 -2.70 20.35
C SER A 1001 -33.66 -3.78 19.77
N ASN A 1002 -33.44 -4.90 20.48
CA ASN A 1002 -32.56 -5.96 20.01
C ASN A 1002 -33.24 -6.74 18.87
N PRO A 1003 -32.73 -6.70 17.63
CA PRO A 1003 -33.36 -7.36 16.48
C PRO A 1003 -33.49 -8.88 16.64
N SER A 1004 -32.62 -9.49 17.45
CA SER A 1004 -32.62 -10.93 17.73
C SER A 1004 -33.62 -11.35 18.82
N SER A 1005 -34.19 -10.40 19.56
CA SER A 1005 -35.14 -10.68 20.64
C SER A 1005 -36.56 -10.89 20.12
N SER A 1006 -37.28 -11.86 20.69
CA SER A 1006 -38.72 -12.02 20.41
C SER A 1006 -39.58 -10.87 20.92
N ALA A 1007 -39.04 -10.02 21.81
CA ALA A 1007 -39.71 -8.84 22.34
C ALA A 1007 -39.33 -7.56 21.57
N ASN A 1008 -38.55 -7.66 20.48
CA ASN A 1008 -38.18 -6.53 19.62
C ASN A 1008 -39.39 -5.64 19.24
N GLY A 1009 -39.25 -4.34 19.47
CA GLY A 1009 -40.30 -3.33 19.23
C GLY A 1009 -41.43 -3.36 20.25
N THR A 1010 -41.25 -4.05 21.39
CA THR A 1010 -42.22 -4.10 22.49
C THR A 1010 -41.60 -3.62 23.80
N GLY A 1011 -42.43 -3.05 24.66
CA GLY A 1011 -42.04 -2.56 25.99
C GLY A 1011 -43.23 -2.54 26.92
N GLY A 1012 -43.00 -2.50 28.22
CA GLY A 1012 -44.10 -2.41 29.18
C GLY A 1012 -43.68 -2.00 30.58
N ILE A 1013 -44.62 -1.43 31.31
CA ILE A 1013 -44.43 -1.00 32.70
C ILE A 1013 -45.75 -1.09 33.48
N SER A 1014 -45.67 -1.19 34.80
CA SER A 1014 -46.82 -1.09 35.69
C SER A 1014 -46.76 0.20 36.50
N GLY A 1015 -47.91 0.80 36.78
CA GLY A 1015 -48.04 1.90 37.74
C GLY A 1015 -49.21 1.72 38.70
N ASN A 1016 -49.30 2.58 39.71
CA ASN A 1016 -50.36 2.62 40.71
C ASN A 1016 -50.88 4.04 40.89
N ILE A 1017 -52.16 4.24 40.60
CA ILE A 1017 -52.85 5.46 41.01
C ILE A 1017 -53.20 5.35 42.48
N ASN A 1018 -52.50 6.10 43.33
CA ASN A 1018 -52.61 6.02 44.79
C ASN A 1018 -53.88 6.72 45.30
N ALA A 1019 -54.34 7.75 44.59
CA ALA A 1019 -55.56 8.48 44.90
C ALA A 1019 -56.24 9.06 43.65
N GLN A 1020 -57.51 9.45 43.78
CA GLN A 1020 -58.16 10.21 42.72
C GLN A 1020 -57.41 11.53 42.47
N GLY A 1021 -57.06 11.80 41.21
CA GLY A 1021 -56.27 12.96 40.81
C GLY A 1021 -54.76 12.75 40.81
N ASP A 1022 -54.28 11.55 41.19
CA ASP A 1022 -52.89 11.14 41.01
C ASP A 1022 -52.54 11.07 39.51
N ILE A 1023 -51.29 11.40 39.18
CA ILE A 1023 -50.79 11.48 37.81
C ILE A 1023 -49.45 10.76 37.78
N ASP A 1024 -49.31 9.86 36.83
CA ASP A 1024 -48.04 9.19 36.55
C ASP A 1024 -47.55 9.64 35.19
N PHE A 1025 -46.29 10.08 35.13
CA PHE A 1025 -45.62 10.38 33.88
C PHE A 1025 -44.62 9.28 33.51
N PHE A 1026 -44.69 8.87 32.24
CA PHE A 1026 -43.76 7.94 31.61
C PHE A 1026 -43.17 8.54 30.35
N SER A 1027 -42.05 8.01 29.90
CA SER A 1027 -41.49 8.36 28.60
C SER A 1027 -40.94 7.13 27.90
N PHE A 1028 -40.86 7.17 26.58
CA PHE A 1028 -40.13 6.18 25.79
C PHE A 1028 -39.51 6.86 24.58
N MET A 1029 -38.54 6.19 23.97
CA MET A 1029 -37.93 6.62 22.71
C MET A 1029 -38.33 5.65 21.61
N ALA A 1030 -38.87 6.16 20.52
CA ALA A 1030 -39.27 5.33 19.40
C ALA A 1030 -38.02 4.84 18.65
N PRO A 1031 -37.84 3.52 18.45
CA PRO A 1031 -36.60 3.02 17.87
C PRO A 1031 -36.58 3.11 16.34
N ILE A 1032 -37.72 3.24 15.67
CA ILE A 1032 -37.83 3.50 14.23
C ILE A 1032 -39.11 4.30 13.94
N ASP A 1033 -39.17 4.92 12.77
CA ASP A 1033 -40.40 5.52 12.24
C ASP A 1033 -41.49 4.47 12.10
N GLY A 1034 -42.73 4.79 12.49
CA GLY A 1034 -43.85 3.89 12.23
C GLY A 1034 -45.09 4.14 13.06
N LEU A 1035 -45.94 3.11 13.14
CA LEU A 1035 -47.17 3.14 13.92
C LEU A 1035 -46.97 2.35 15.22
N MET A 1036 -46.93 3.06 16.34
CA MET A 1036 -46.85 2.45 17.66
C MET A 1036 -48.24 2.28 18.26
N THR A 1037 -48.45 1.16 18.95
CA THR A 1037 -49.67 0.80 19.66
C THR A 1037 -49.39 0.72 21.15
N LEU A 1038 -50.08 1.56 21.92
CA LEU A 1038 -50.07 1.57 23.37
C LEU A 1038 -51.38 0.97 23.89
N THR A 1039 -51.29 0.01 24.81
CA THR A 1039 -52.42 -0.56 25.55
C THR A 1039 -52.24 -0.27 27.03
N ILE A 1040 -53.23 0.35 27.67
CA ILE A 1040 -53.26 0.54 29.12
C ILE A 1040 -54.37 -0.29 29.73
N ASP A 1041 -54.06 -1.14 30.71
CA ASP A 1041 -54.99 -2.08 31.34
C ASP A 1041 -55.12 -1.80 32.85
N PRO A 1042 -56.15 -1.04 33.28
CA PRO A 1042 -56.42 -0.77 34.68
C PRO A 1042 -57.15 -1.92 35.38
N VAL A 1043 -56.91 -2.13 36.68
CA VAL A 1043 -57.74 -3.05 37.48
C VAL A 1043 -59.20 -2.54 37.55
N VAL A 1044 -60.18 -3.46 37.61
CA VAL A 1044 -61.67 -3.29 37.57
C VAL A 1044 -62.32 -2.11 38.32
N THR A 1045 -61.61 -1.39 39.20
CA THR A 1045 -62.13 -0.23 39.94
C THR A 1045 -61.51 1.12 39.55
N LEU A 1046 -60.50 1.11 38.69
CA LEU A 1046 -59.75 2.30 38.30
C LEU A 1046 -60.25 2.81 36.94
N SER A 1047 -60.41 4.13 36.82
CA SER A 1047 -60.63 4.79 35.54
C SER A 1047 -59.52 5.80 35.24
N LEU A 1048 -58.95 5.72 34.05
CA LEU A 1048 -57.74 6.45 33.65
C LEU A 1048 -57.99 7.34 32.44
N ALA A 1049 -57.27 8.45 32.37
CA ALA A 1049 -57.07 9.22 31.16
C ALA A 1049 -55.60 9.20 30.77
N ILE A 1050 -55.30 9.08 29.48
CA ILE A 1050 -53.95 9.18 28.95
C ILE A 1050 -53.81 10.42 28.07
N THR A 1051 -52.65 11.06 28.04
CA THR A 1051 -52.27 12.08 27.05
C THR A 1051 -50.87 11.76 26.56
N ILE A 1052 -50.67 11.79 25.24
CA ILE A 1052 -49.37 11.50 24.61
C ILE A 1052 -48.86 12.78 23.96
N ARG A 1053 -47.59 13.09 24.22
CA ARG A 1053 -46.90 14.26 23.67
C ARG A 1053 -45.60 13.86 23.01
N ASP A 1054 -45.23 14.61 21.98
CA ASP A 1054 -43.94 14.51 21.29
C ASP A 1054 -42.83 15.26 22.05
N SER A 1055 -41.62 15.27 21.50
CA SER A 1055 -40.45 15.93 22.11
C SER A 1055 -40.62 17.46 22.17
N ASN A 1056 -41.39 18.02 21.25
CA ASN A 1056 -41.76 19.43 21.18
C ASN A 1056 -42.94 19.80 22.10
N ASN A 1057 -43.39 18.86 22.95
CA ASN A 1057 -44.51 19.01 23.87
C ASN A 1057 -45.88 19.23 23.17
N ASN A 1058 -45.99 18.97 21.87
CA ASN A 1058 -47.25 18.96 21.15
C ASN A 1058 -48.04 17.70 21.53
N ILE A 1059 -49.36 17.81 21.53
CA ILE A 1059 -50.22 16.66 21.83
C ILE A 1059 -50.41 15.84 20.55
N VAL A 1060 -49.75 14.68 20.48
CA VAL A 1060 -49.88 13.71 19.38
C VAL A 1060 -51.18 12.93 19.51
N PHE A 1061 -51.61 12.66 20.74
CA PHE A 1061 -52.85 11.97 21.02
C PHE A 1061 -53.54 12.52 22.28
N LEU A 1062 -54.79 12.95 22.10
CA LEU A 1062 -55.73 13.28 23.16
C LEU A 1062 -56.97 12.40 22.99
N PRO A 1063 -57.21 11.41 23.86
CA PRO A 1063 -58.38 10.57 23.72
C PRO A 1063 -59.65 11.35 24.06
N ASN A 1064 -60.71 11.07 23.31
CA ASN A 1064 -62.09 11.41 23.69
C ASN A 1064 -62.69 10.37 24.66
N ASN A 1065 -61.98 9.28 24.95
CA ASN A 1065 -62.43 8.14 25.76
C ASN A 1065 -61.46 7.84 26.91
N SER A 1066 -61.94 7.76 28.14
CA SER A 1066 -61.20 7.23 29.30
C SER A 1066 -61.30 5.71 29.35
N ALA A 1067 -60.29 5.02 29.89
CA ALA A 1067 -60.45 3.63 30.32
C ALA A 1067 -61.42 3.65 31.52
N ILE A 1068 -62.62 3.09 31.38
CA ILE A 1068 -63.66 3.13 32.43
C ILE A 1068 -63.77 1.74 33.06
N SER A 1069 -63.66 1.67 34.38
CA SER A 1069 -63.99 0.48 35.18
C SER A 1069 -63.17 -0.79 34.83
N GLY A 1070 -61.89 -0.63 34.52
CA GLY A 1070 -60.96 -1.72 34.22
C GLY A 1070 -61.07 -2.38 32.85
N GLU A 1071 -61.67 -1.70 31.87
CA GLU A 1071 -61.54 -2.08 30.46
C GLU A 1071 -60.22 -1.51 29.90
N PRO A 1072 -59.41 -2.30 29.16
CA PRO A 1072 -58.21 -1.81 28.52
C PRO A 1072 -58.49 -0.71 27.49
N LEU A 1073 -57.59 0.28 27.40
CA LEU A 1073 -57.59 1.29 26.36
C LEU A 1073 -56.40 1.07 25.43
N THR A 1074 -56.67 0.76 24.17
CA THR A 1074 -55.66 0.60 23.12
C THR A 1074 -55.70 1.79 22.16
N VAL A 1075 -54.54 2.39 21.89
CA VAL A 1075 -54.38 3.55 21.02
C VAL A 1075 -53.20 3.32 20.09
N SER A 1076 -53.32 3.74 18.83
CA SER A 1076 -52.21 3.71 17.87
C SER A 1076 -51.94 5.10 17.32
N PHE A 1077 -50.68 5.48 17.23
CA PHE A 1077 -50.23 6.79 16.76
C PHE A 1077 -48.90 6.67 16.01
N ALA A 1078 -48.65 7.61 15.10
CA ALA A 1078 -47.40 7.66 14.38
C ALA A 1078 -46.29 8.14 15.32
N VAL A 1079 -45.11 7.54 15.19
CA VAL A 1079 -43.89 7.92 15.88
C VAL A 1079 -42.76 8.10 14.88
N ASP A 1080 -41.86 9.03 15.19
CA ASP A 1080 -40.63 9.27 14.45
C ASP A 1080 -39.43 8.65 15.21
N GLN A 1081 -38.46 8.10 14.48
CA GLN A 1081 -37.25 7.47 15.01
C GLN A 1081 -36.49 8.46 15.90
N ALA A 1082 -35.95 7.94 17.00
CA ALA A 1082 -35.21 8.69 18.01
C ALA A 1082 -36.02 9.75 18.76
N GLU A 1083 -37.28 9.98 18.40
CA GLU A 1083 -38.11 10.94 19.11
C GLU A 1083 -38.55 10.37 20.47
N ARG A 1084 -38.41 11.21 21.51
CA ARG A 1084 -38.86 10.91 22.86
C ARG A 1084 -40.31 11.35 23.04
N TYR A 1085 -41.18 10.40 23.40
CA TYR A 1085 -42.59 10.65 23.67
C TYR A 1085 -42.86 10.64 25.17
N SER A 1086 -43.69 11.55 25.64
CA SER A 1086 -44.15 11.63 27.03
C SER A 1086 -45.59 11.14 27.15
N LEU A 1087 -45.84 10.28 28.13
CA LEU A 1087 -47.13 9.69 28.46
C LEU A 1087 -47.57 10.22 29.82
N ARG A 1088 -48.73 10.86 29.87
CA ARG A 1088 -49.38 11.30 31.11
C ARG A 1088 -50.57 10.42 31.40
N VAL A 1089 -50.51 9.61 32.46
CA VAL A 1089 -51.62 8.79 32.95
C VAL A 1089 -52.23 9.45 34.17
N ALA A 1090 -53.52 9.77 34.14
CA ALA A 1090 -54.21 10.44 35.24
C ALA A 1090 -55.36 9.60 35.79
N GLY A 1091 -55.39 9.41 37.10
CA GLY A 1091 -56.47 8.76 37.83
C GLY A 1091 -57.73 9.62 37.87
N LEU A 1092 -58.75 9.29 37.08
CA LEU A 1092 -60.01 10.05 37.05
C LEU A 1092 -60.90 9.71 38.25
N THR A 1093 -61.03 8.43 38.57
CA THR A 1093 -61.80 7.90 39.71
C THR A 1093 -61.23 6.56 40.16
N GLY A 1094 -61.22 6.32 41.47
CA GLY A 1094 -60.66 5.10 42.07
C GLY A 1094 -59.17 5.20 42.37
N SER A 1095 -58.62 4.12 42.92
CA SER A 1095 -57.19 3.88 43.09
C SER A 1095 -56.90 2.42 42.73
N GLY A 1096 -55.67 2.11 42.32
CA GLY A 1096 -55.27 0.76 41.95
C GLY A 1096 -54.14 0.70 40.93
N ASN A 1097 -53.72 -0.52 40.63
CA ASN A 1097 -52.66 -0.79 39.65
C ASN A 1097 -53.21 -0.71 38.22
N TYR A 1098 -52.31 -0.47 37.29
CA TYR A 1098 -52.52 -0.64 35.87
C TYR A 1098 -51.21 -1.06 35.19
N THR A 1099 -51.30 -1.59 33.97
CA THR A 1099 -50.13 -1.83 33.11
C THR A 1099 -50.21 -0.98 31.85
N ILE A 1100 -49.06 -0.61 31.30
CA ILE A 1100 -48.89 -0.01 29.99
C ILE A 1100 -48.05 -0.98 29.19
N ASP A 1101 -48.55 -1.40 28.03
CA ASP A 1101 -47.85 -2.21 27.05
C ASP A 1101 -47.72 -1.41 25.75
N ILE A 1102 -46.53 -1.37 25.18
CA ILE A 1102 -46.18 -0.69 23.93
C ILE A 1102 -45.73 -1.74 22.92
N SER A 1103 -46.20 -1.65 21.68
CA SER A 1103 -45.82 -2.55 20.58
C SER A 1103 -45.95 -1.86 19.22
N GLY A 1104 -45.26 -2.30 18.17
CA GLY A 1104 -45.61 -1.94 16.78
C GLY A 1104 -44.48 -1.48 15.87
N VAL A 1105 -43.24 -1.38 16.36
CA VAL A 1105 -42.08 -0.93 15.57
C VAL A 1105 -40.86 -1.79 15.88
N PRO A 1106 -40.78 -3.03 15.35
CA PRO A 1106 -39.60 -3.88 15.50
C PRO A 1106 -38.43 -3.29 14.71
N VAL A 1107 -37.26 -3.24 15.34
CA VAL A 1107 -36.02 -2.77 14.72
C VAL A 1107 -35.48 -3.88 13.82
N ALA A 1108 -35.13 -3.55 12.58
CA ALA A 1108 -34.33 -4.44 11.75
C ALA A 1108 -32.85 -4.14 12.02
N ASP A 1109 -32.06 -5.18 12.26
CA ASP A 1109 -30.60 -5.09 12.25
C ASP A 1109 -30.16 -4.64 10.85
N ASP A 1110 -29.45 -3.53 10.74
CA ASP A 1110 -28.86 -3.09 9.48
C ASP A 1110 -27.51 -3.76 9.21
N LEU A 1111 -27.03 -4.63 10.11
CA LEU A 1111 -25.82 -5.46 10.02
C LEU A 1111 -24.51 -4.67 9.84
N ALA A 1112 -24.57 -3.35 9.77
CA ALA A 1112 -23.45 -2.46 9.58
C ALA A 1112 -23.12 -1.79 10.91
N ASP A 1113 -22.29 -2.46 11.73
CA ASP A 1113 -21.57 -1.76 12.79
C ASP A 1113 -20.60 -0.77 12.09
N GLU A 1114 -20.67 0.52 12.42
CA GLU A 1114 -19.77 1.55 11.86
C GLU A 1114 -18.30 1.10 12.05
N GLY A 1115 -17.52 1.06 10.95
CA GLY A 1115 -16.10 0.68 10.98
C GLY A 1115 -15.78 -0.83 10.95
N ARG A 1116 -16.74 -1.76 11.05
CA ARG A 1116 -16.47 -3.20 10.86
C ARG A 1116 -16.56 -3.61 9.39
N PHE A 1117 -15.50 -3.34 8.63
CA PHE A 1117 -15.35 -3.75 7.23
C PHE A 1117 -15.02 -5.24 7.04
#